data_AF-A0A972TEF6-F1
#
_entry.id   AF-A0A972TEF6-F1
#
_cell.length_a   1.000
_cell.length_b   1.000
_cell.length_c   1.000
_cell.angle_alpha   90.00
_cell.angle_beta   90.00
_cell.angle_gamma   90.00
#
_symmetry.space_group_name_H-M   'P 1'
#
loop_
_entity.id
_entity.type
_entity.pdbx_description
1 polymer ?
#
loop_
_entity_poly.entity_id
_entity_poly.type
_entity_poly.pdbx_seq_one_letter_code
_entity_poly.pdbx_strand_id
1 'polypeptide(L)'
;MKKSLKVLSIVLVSLFLFTNVALAVVEPVGLFLSTNIAGTVVDPVVQALHDAIVADQDNIVAFMNLFGSDPLNPDATYWAILGGTVARGDYPGPDNFIIMLLDADNLNTALQAADAGLKADFLNIYGTAVSTPAYGDPSYIETLFGIVGGNPGFDSTGFLVALEKVSLLHNALETGDLRDEFETLFGIPEDDQRDITSDGYPQYLGTLFGIVGSGIYDQAVFLSALPAVASLHAQLGITPGLREDFETVFGIPVGDQDPPTQGYVEELFGIVGDGEYDQTKFLSALPDVVDLDHELGAQTLRGAFETLFGIEEGDQNFDNNDYSHLLFGIVGSGIYDEEGFLGAILSAESLHVAISADPNLIDDFAVVYGIEDTDQIPGNQQYIETLFGIVGTVGYIQSDFLTALPKVVSLDAALDSQSLRDDFATLFGIAVTTTAQDFSDHDYAALLFGIVGDPEYVEAEFLGALPDAASLHVALGVNDLRDEFEAVFGVVVANQVPGNQEYIEELFDTVGYDQYDETEFLTYLPMVANFDAQLESQGLRDAFETLFGIAVVDQNFENHDYADLLFGIVGSVIYDETGFFAALPGVSSLHTALGTNDLRDEFEIVFGVSVADQLDAEQVYVETLFGIVGGGGYNESDFLAALPQAASLHINLDGHRDAFEAVFGITVANQDPVANPTYRGTLFGIVGTPGYSEVNFLWDLDTTYSLYNALNGLRDDFETMFNIPVAQQVLTNGTYKQLLSSIVWGPGFNESTFTAALPEAASLHRALTGREQAFEDRYGITPDPTDGPITNVAYRTKLFDLIGDPFYNEAAFLAGLWPVREYDGQDRVIKTTYVTGDFVITEYNDVDGTKQEVYFGGAWVWQKTVK
;
A
#
# COMPACT_ATOMS: atom_id res chain seq x y z
N MET A 1 -13.84 -80.84 25.85
CA MET A 1 -13.35 -82.21 26.09
C MET A 1 -13.37 -82.50 27.58
N LYS A 2 -14.00 -83.63 27.97
CA LYS A 2 -13.94 -84.40 29.24
C LYS A 2 -13.52 -83.69 30.54
N LYS A 3 -14.47 -83.47 31.48
CA LYS A 3 -14.81 -84.31 32.68
C LYS A 3 -13.87 -84.03 33.87
N SER A 4 -14.25 -83.94 35.14
CA SER A 4 -15.51 -84.02 35.91
C SER A 4 -15.06 -84.19 37.37
N LEU A 5 -15.53 -83.40 38.34
CA LEU A 5 -16.16 -83.93 39.56
C LEU A 5 -16.89 -82.83 40.37
N LYS A 6 -18.21 -82.86 40.23
CA LYS A 6 -19.28 -82.49 41.17
C LYS A 6 -19.11 -83.29 42.49
N VAL A 7 -19.63 -82.95 43.68
CA VAL A 7 -20.65 -82.01 44.17
C VAL A 7 -20.68 -82.18 45.71
N LEU A 8 -21.12 -81.14 46.44
CA LEU A 8 -22.20 -81.13 47.46
C LEU A 8 -21.85 -80.14 48.58
N SER A 9 -22.69 -79.25 49.09
CA SER A 9 -23.80 -78.40 48.62
C SER A 9 -24.35 -77.73 49.89
N ILE A 10 -25.07 -76.62 49.69
CA ILE A 10 -26.08 -76.02 50.59
C ILE A 10 -25.52 -74.96 51.57
N VAL A 11 -26.07 -73.75 51.75
CA VAL A 11 -26.92 -72.80 51.00
C VAL A 11 -27.44 -71.77 52.04
N LEU A 12 -27.56 -70.52 51.58
CA LEU A 12 -28.54 -69.48 51.97
C LEU A 12 -28.23 -68.47 53.10
N VAL A 13 -28.46 -67.22 52.70
CA VAL A 13 -29.17 -66.11 53.38
C VAL A 13 -28.36 -65.20 54.30
N SER A 14 -27.99 -64.06 53.70
CA SER A 14 -28.53 -62.71 53.90
C SER A 14 -28.85 -62.18 55.31
N LEU A 15 -28.75 -60.84 55.33
CA LEU A 15 -29.61 -59.89 56.05
C LEU A 15 -29.10 -59.44 57.44
N PHE A 16 -28.46 -58.26 57.42
CA PHE A 16 -29.01 -57.00 57.95
C PHE A 16 -29.15 -56.76 59.46
N LEU A 17 -28.91 -55.47 59.73
CA LEU A 17 -29.64 -54.56 60.63
C LEU A 17 -29.38 -54.68 62.15
N PHE A 18 -28.63 -53.66 62.58
CA PHE A 18 -29.01 -52.69 63.61
C PHE A 18 -28.86 -53.04 65.10
N THR A 19 -28.51 -51.94 65.78
CA THR A 19 -28.88 -51.54 67.14
C THR A 19 -28.09 -52.13 68.31
N ASN A 20 -27.11 -51.31 68.71
CA ASN A 20 -27.06 -50.78 70.08
C ASN A 20 -28.47 -50.53 70.64
N VAL A 21 -28.84 -51.27 71.70
CA VAL A 21 -29.52 -50.69 72.87
C VAL A 21 -29.02 -51.44 74.11
N ALA A 22 -28.28 -50.71 74.93
CA ALA A 22 -28.16 -50.79 76.38
C ALA A 22 -28.31 -52.18 77.03
N LEU A 23 -27.21 -52.74 77.51
CA LEU A 23 -27.25 -53.61 78.68
C LEU A 23 -26.60 -52.93 79.86
N ALA A 24 -27.47 -52.59 80.80
CA ALA A 24 -27.17 -52.09 82.11
C ALA A 24 -26.18 -52.99 82.84
N VAL A 25 -25.27 -52.31 83.54
CA VAL A 25 -24.62 -52.72 84.78
C VAL A 25 -25.47 -53.74 85.55
N VAL A 26 -25.06 -55.00 85.51
CA VAL A 26 -25.28 -55.98 86.58
C VAL A 26 -24.03 -56.87 86.61
N GLU A 27 -23.25 -56.72 87.69
CA GLU A 27 -22.17 -57.64 88.05
C GLU A 27 -22.64 -59.11 88.00
N PRO A 28 -21.74 -60.04 87.64
CA PRO A 28 -21.66 -61.29 88.36
C PRO A 28 -20.43 -61.21 89.26
N VAL A 29 -20.72 -60.97 90.54
CA VAL A 29 -19.91 -61.41 91.68
C VAL A 29 -19.24 -62.73 91.36
N GLY A 30 -17.91 -62.71 91.50
CA GLY A 30 -17.04 -63.77 91.06
C GLY A 30 -17.34 -65.13 91.67
N LEU A 31 -16.92 -66.15 90.93
CA LEU A 31 -16.61 -67.43 91.52
C LEU A 31 -15.70 -68.25 90.61
N PHE A 32 -14.42 -67.89 90.48
CA PHE A 32 -13.37 -68.89 90.20
C PHE A 32 -12.10 -68.58 90.99
N LEU A 33 -12.08 -69.16 92.19
CA LEU A 33 -10.95 -69.80 92.87
C LEU A 33 -9.60 -69.06 92.86
N SER A 34 -9.40 -68.20 93.86
CA SER A 34 -8.08 -68.09 94.47
C SER A 34 -7.96 -69.15 95.59
N THR A 35 -7.09 -70.13 95.42
CA THR A 35 -6.13 -70.56 96.46
C THR A 35 -5.18 -71.60 95.89
N ASN A 36 -3.93 -71.16 95.75
CA ASN A 36 -2.77 -72.01 95.54
C ASN A 36 -2.57 -72.91 96.78
N ILE A 37 -2.41 -74.23 96.57
CA ILE A 37 -1.53 -75.17 97.28
C ILE A 37 -1.65 -76.51 96.54
N ALA A 38 -0.57 -76.92 95.84
CA ALA A 38 -0.25 -78.29 95.41
C ALA A 38 -1.37 -79.14 94.77
N GLY A 39 -1.49 -79.13 93.43
CA GLY A 39 -2.24 -80.15 92.68
C GLY A 39 -2.81 -79.68 91.34
N THR A 40 -2.04 -79.94 90.27
CA THR A 40 -2.33 -79.83 88.82
C THR A 40 -3.79 -79.92 88.35
N VAL A 41 -4.32 -78.82 87.79
CA VAL A 41 -4.76 -78.73 86.39
C VAL A 41 -4.39 -77.33 85.89
N VAL A 42 -3.16 -77.17 85.37
CA VAL A 42 -2.80 -75.99 84.58
C VAL A 42 -3.41 -76.19 83.20
N ASP A 43 -4.03 -75.16 82.64
CA ASP A 43 -4.56 -75.20 81.28
C ASP A 43 -3.45 -75.70 80.33
N PRO A 44 -3.68 -76.70 79.46
CA PRO A 44 -2.67 -77.22 78.54
C PRO A 44 -2.01 -76.14 77.67
N VAL A 45 -2.74 -75.07 77.38
CA VAL A 45 -2.29 -73.91 76.61
C VAL A 45 -1.33 -73.06 77.45
N VAL A 46 -1.67 -72.78 78.71
CA VAL A 46 -0.79 -72.07 79.66
C VAL A 46 0.49 -72.86 79.94
N GLN A 47 0.37 -74.19 80.03
CA GLN A 47 1.52 -75.07 80.19
C GLN A 47 2.43 -75.09 78.96
N ALA A 48 1.87 -75.14 77.74
CA ALA A 48 2.65 -75.07 76.51
C ALA A 48 3.41 -73.75 76.37
N LEU A 49 2.82 -72.65 76.83
CA LEU A 49 3.45 -71.33 76.85
C LEU A 49 4.61 -71.27 77.86
N HIS A 50 4.40 -71.81 79.06
CA HIS A 50 5.47 -71.97 80.05
C HIS A 50 6.63 -72.79 79.47
N ASP A 51 6.34 -73.95 78.88
CA ASP A 51 7.33 -74.85 78.30
C ASP A 51 8.13 -74.14 77.19
N ALA A 52 7.49 -73.30 76.37
CA ALA A 52 8.15 -72.50 75.34
C ALA A 52 9.04 -71.37 75.91
N ILE A 53 8.61 -70.72 77.00
CA ILE A 53 9.39 -69.67 77.67
C ILE A 53 10.64 -70.27 78.31
N VAL A 54 10.54 -71.41 79.00
CA VAL A 54 11.70 -72.04 79.66
C VAL A 54 12.59 -72.85 78.71
N ALA A 55 12.19 -72.99 77.43
CA ALA A 55 12.95 -73.74 76.43
C ALA A 55 14.28 -73.09 76.05
N ASP A 56 14.40 -71.76 76.19
CA ASP A 56 15.58 -70.99 75.82
C ASP A 56 15.94 -69.95 76.91
N GLN A 57 17.22 -69.73 77.12
CA GLN A 57 17.72 -68.75 78.09
C GLN A 57 17.34 -67.31 77.71
N ASP A 58 17.30 -66.99 76.42
CA ASP A 58 16.94 -65.66 75.93
C ASP A 58 15.45 -65.39 76.15
N ASN A 59 14.59 -66.39 75.97
CA ASN A 59 13.16 -66.32 76.30
C ASN A 59 12.93 -66.08 77.80
N ILE A 60 13.71 -66.77 78.65
CA ILE A 60 13.68 -66.59 80.11
C ILE A 60 14.07 -65.16 80.47
N VAL A 61 15.15 -64.64 79.88
CA VAL A 61 15.64 -63.28 80.13
C VAL A 61 14.63 -62.24 79.68
N ALA A 62 14.09 -62.38 78.46
CA ALA A 62 13.06 -61.48 77.94
C ALA A 62 11.80 -61.46 78.82
N PHE A 63 11.34 -62.65 79.26
CA PHE A 63 10.21 -62.75 80.18
C PHE A 63 10.49 -62.09 81.53
N MET A 64 11.70 -62.29 82.09
CA MET A 64 12.09 -61.64 83.34
C MET A 64 12.22 -60.12 83.21
N ASN A 65 12.77 -59.63 82.10
CA ASN A 65 12.93 -58.20 81.86
C ASN A 65 11.58 -57.48 81.76
N LEU A 66 10.63 -58.07 81.03
CA LEU A 66 9.32 -57.49 80.78
C LEU A 66 8.34 -57.71 81.93
N PHE A 67 8.34 -58.85 82.60
CA PHE A 67 7.32 -59.22 83.59
C PHE A 67 7.84 -59.37 85.02
N GLY A 68 9.17 -59.30 85.24
CA GLY A 68 9.77 -59.27 86.58
C GLY A 68 9.59 -60.55 87.39
N SER A 69 9.08 -61.61 86.77
CA SER A 69 8.83 -62.91 87.39
C SER A 69 9.76 -63.96 86.80
N ASP A 70 10.31 -64.81 87.67
CA ASP A 70 11.27 -65.84 87.28
C ASP A 70 10.52 -67.09 86.75
N PRO A 71 10.56 -67.36 85.43
CA PRO A 71 9.89 -68.53 84.86
C PRO A 71 10.46 -69.86 85.34
N LEU A 72 11.71 -69.89 85.85
CA LEU A 72 12.33 -71.08 86.43
C LEU A 72 11.87 -71.36 87.86
N ASN A 73 11.23 -70.38 88.51
CA ASN A 73 10.63 -70.50 89.84
C ASN A 73 9.21 -69.90 89.84
N PRO A 74 8.26 -70.54 89.14
CA PRO A 74 6.99 -69.92 88.81
C PRO A 74 6.09 -69.79 90.05
N ASP A 75 5.78 -68.55 90.41
CA ASP A 75 4.91 -68.21 91.53
C ASP A 75 3.45 -67.95 91.06
N ALA A 76 2.58 -67.55 91.99
CA ALA A 76 1.19 -67.24 91.66
C ALA A 76 1.07 -66.10 90.63
N THR A 77 2.03 -65.18 90.63
CA THR A 77 2.09 -64.01 89.76
C THR A 77 2.48 -64.43 88.34
N TYR A 78 3.50 -65.27 88.19
CA TYR A 78 3.93 -65.86 86.92
C TYR A 78 2.78 -66.60 86.21
N TRP A 79 2.08 -67.49 86.93
CA TRP A 79 0.96 -68.23 86.37
C TRP A 79 -0.26 -67.35 86.08
N ALA A 80 -0.46 -66.26 86.84
CA ALA A 80 -1.51 -65.29 86.57
C ALA A 80 -1.23 -64.46 85.29
N ILE A 81 0.04 -64.13 85.02
CA ILE A 81 0.47 -63.47 83.78
C ILE A 81 0.17 -64.37 82.58
N LEU A 82 0.67 -65.61 82.58
CA LEU A 82 0.41 -66.55 81.47
C LEU A 82 -1.09 -66.89 81.32
N GLY A 83 -1.80 -67.06 82.44
CA GLY A 83 -3.24 -67.31 82.44
C GLY A 83 -4.05 -66.12 81.92
N GLY A 84 -3.62 -64.89 82.21
CA GLY A 84 -4.20 -63.67 81.69
C GLY A 84 -4.01 -63.51 80.18
N THR A 85 -2.82 -63.82 79.67
CA THR A 85 -2.51 -63.84 78.22
C THR A 85 -3.43 -64.82 77.47
N VAL A 86 -3.66 -66.01 78.03
CA VAL A 86 -4.56 -67.01 77.42
C VAL A 86 -6.04 -66.61 77.54
N ALA A 87 -6.44 -66.02 78.67
CA ALA A 87 -7.85 -65.68 78.95
C ALA A 87 -8.38 -64.46 78.18
N ARG A 88 -7.51 -63.54 77.77
CA ARG A 88 -7.90 -62.37 76.94
C ARG A 88 -8.23 -62.73 75.49
N GLY A 89 -7.99 -63.98 75.07
CA GLY A 89 -8.18 -64.43 73.70
C GLY A 89 -6.98 -64.18 72.78
N ASP A 90 -5.93 -63.56 73.31
CA ASP A 90 -4.70 -63.15 72.61
C ASP A 90 -3.67 -64.29 72.54
N TYR A 91 -4.07 -65.53 72.26
CA TYR A 91 -3.14 -66.67 72.20
C TYR A 91 -2.72 -66.99 70.75
N PRO A 92 -1.60 -66.43 70.24
CA PRO A 92 -1.15 -66.63 68.87
C PRO A 92 -0.45 -67.99 68.65
N GLY A 93 -0.42 -68.86 69.67
CA GLY A 93 0.44 -70.04 69.72
C GLY A 93 1.78 -69.75 70.42
N PRO A 94 2.46 -70.78 70.97
CA PRO A 94 3.66 -70.58 71.78
C PRO A 94 4.81 -69.95 70.97
N ASP A 95 5.02 -70.38 69.71
CA ASP A 95 6.12 -69.88 68.88
C ASP A 95 5.96 -68.38 68.54
N ASN A 96 4.75 -67.95 68.17
CA ASN A 96 4.48 -66.54 67.89
C ASN A 96 4.57 -65.67 69.14
N PHE A 97 4.12 -66.18 70.29
CA PHE A 97 4.28 -65.46 71.56
C PHE A 97 5.75 -65.28 71.92
N ILE A 98 6.60 -66.29 71.70
CA ILE A 98 8.05 -66.16 71.93
C ILE A 98 8.67 -65.10 71.01
N ILE A 99 8.29 -65.05 69.74
CA ILE A 99 8.78 -64.00 68.81
C ILE A 99 8.36 -62.62 69.33
N MET A 100 7.08 -62.43 69.67
CA MET A 100 6.59 -61.17 70.24
C MET A 100 7.28 -60.80 71.55
N LEU A 101 7.54 -61.78 72.41
CA LEU A 101 8.20 -61.60 73.69
C LEU A 101 9.63 -61.08 73.50
N LEU A 102 10.38 -61.69 72.58
CA LEU A 102 11.75 -61.28 72.25
C LEU A 102 11.76 -59.90 71.58
N ASP A 103 10.87 -59.64 70.63
CA ASP A 103 10.80 -58.35 69.94
C ASP A 103 10.35 -57.22 70.89
N ALA A 104 9.40 -57.50 71.79
CA ALA A 104 8.99 -56.56 72.83
C ALA A 104 10.12 -56.28 73.83
N ASP A 105 10.94 -57.27 74.19
CA ASP A 105 12.10 -57.07 75.07
C ASP A 105 13.22 -56.30 74.37
N ASN A 106 13.44 -56.56 73.07
CA ASN A 106 14.36 -55.80 72.24
C ASN A 106 13.92 -54.33 72.12
N LEU A 107 12.64 -54.08 71.85
CA LEU A 107 12.07 -52.74 71.80
C LEU A 107 12.14 -52.05 73.16
N ASN A 108 11.78 -52.74 74.25
CA ASN A 108 11.95 -52.24 75.61
C ASN A 108 13.41 -51.86 75.86
N THR A 109 14.36 -52.75 75.61
CA THR A 109 15.80 -52.49 75.78
C THR A 109 16.26 -51.26 74.99
N ALA A 110 15.81 -51.13 73.74
CA ALA A 110 16.13 -50.00 72.89
C ALA A 110 15.53 -48.69 73.44
N LEU A 111 14.26 -48.70 73.86
CA LEU A 111 13.59 -47.55 74.48
C LEU A 111 14.21 -47.18 75.83
N GLN A 112 14.66 -48.14 76.63
CA GLN A 112 15.34 -47.88 77.91
C GLN A 112 16.71 -47.23 77.69
N ALA A 113 17.42 -47.63 76.63
CA ALA A 113 18.70 -47.05 76.23
C ALA A 113 18.57 -45.70 75.50
N ALA A 114 17.38 -45.39 74.98
CA ALA A 114 17.10 -44.14 74.29
C ALA A 114 17.22 -42.91 75.22
N ASP A 115 17.52 -41.76 74.62
CA ASP A 115 17.61 -40.50 75.35
C ASP A 115 16.24 -39.99 75.82
N ALA A 116 16.24 -38.86 76.54
CA ALA A 116 15.01 -38.28 77.08
C ALA A 116 14.04 -37.77 76.00
N GLY A 117 14.54 -37.44 74.79
CA GLY A 117 13.74 -36.97 73.67
C GLY A 117 12.91 -38.11 73.09
N LEU A 118 13.55 -39.21 72.68
CA LEU A 118 12.85 -40.38 72.13
C LEU A 118 11.86 -41.01 73.13
N LYS A 119 12.16 -40.97 74.44
CA LYS A 119 11.21 -41.40 75.48
C LYS A 119 10.00 -40.48 75.59
N ALA A 120 10.19 -39.18 75.38
CA ALA A 120 9.09 -38.22 75.32
C ALA A 120 8.27 -38.39 74.04
N ASP A 121 8.90 -38.65 72.90
CA ASP A 121 8.22 -38.97 71.63
C ASP A 121 7.36 -40.24 71.76
N PHE A 122 7.91 -41.29 72.41
CA PHE A 122 7.15 -42.50 72.70
C PHE A 122 5.92 -42.22 73.57
N LEU A 123 6.07 -41.42 74.63
CA LEU A 123 4.96 -41.01 75.49
C LEU A 123 3.94 -40.15 74.73
N ASN A 124 4.40 -39.28 73.84
CA ASN A 124 3.56 -38.41 73.03
C ASN A 124 2.67 -39.22 72.08
N ILE A 125 3.27 -40.21 71.40
CA ILE A 125 2.58 -41.04 70.41
C ILE A 125 1.74 -42.15 71.03
N TYR A 126 2.19 -42.79 72.12
CA TYR A 126 1.52 -43.96 72.69
C TYR A 126 0.83 -43.69 74.04
N GLY A 127 0.91 -42.47 74.57
CA GLY A 127 0.23 -42.06 75.81
C GLY A 127 0.73 -42.76 77.07
N THR A 128 1.75 -43.62 76.94
CA THR A 128 2.34 -44.40 78.02
C THR A 128 3.82 -44.08 78.15
N ALA A 129 4.29 -43.92 79.39
CA ALA A 129 5.67 -43.57 79.65
C ALA A 129 6.56 -44.82 79.60
N VAL A 130 7.78 -44.68 79.08
CA VAL A 130 8.81 -45.73 79.19
C VAL A 130 9.11 -45.99 80.68
N SER A 131 8.61 -47.11 81.21
CA SER A 131 8.60 -47.36 82.65
C SER A 131 9.91 -47.99 83.14
N THR A 132 10.40 -47.59 84.32
CA THR A 132 11.56 -48.20 84.99
C THR A 132 11.23 -48.53 86.44
N PRO A 133 11.22 -49.82 86.85
CA PRO A 133 11.46 -51.02 86.04
C PRO A 133 10.28 -51.34 85.10
N ALA A 134 10.56 -51.88 83.91
CA ALA A 134 9.56 -52.18 82.87
C ALA A 134 8.40 -53.08 83.36
N TYR A 135 8.68 -53.99 84.29
CA TYR A 135 7.75 -55.00 84.79
C TYR A 135 6.65 -54.53 85.76
N GLY A 136 6.59 -53.22 86.05
CA GLY A 136 5.62 -52.65 87.00
C GLY A 136 4.39 -52.03 86.36
N ASP A 137 4.38 -51.84 85.04
CA ASP A 137 3.34 -51.11 84.32
C ASP A 137 2.69 -52.01 83.24
N PRO A 138 1.53 -52.62 83.55
CA PRO A 138 0.80 -53.45 82.59
C PRO A 138 0.45 -52.71 81.30
N SER A 139 0.20 -51.40 81.36
CA SER A 139 -0.16 -50.60 80.18
C SER A 139 1.03 -50.41 79.24
N TYR A 140 2.22 -50.13 79.78
CA TYR A 140 3.45 -50.03 78.97
C TYR A 140 3.78 -51.35 78.26
N ILE A 141 3.66 -52.48 78.97
CA ILE A 141 3.90 -53.79 78.39
C ILE A 141 2.87 -54.09 77.30
N GLU A 142 1.58 -53.83 77.55
CA GLU A 142 0.52 -53.98 76.54
C GLU A 142 0.82 -53.16 75.27
N THR A 143 1.28 -51.91 75.42
CA THR A 143 1.72 -51.09 74.28
C THR A 143 2.90 -51.70 73.52
N LEU A 144 3.93 -52.20 74.21
CA LEU A 144 5.08 -52.84 73.55
C LEU A 144 4.65 -54.05 72.72
N PHE A 145 3.81 -54.91 73.30
CA PHE A 145 3.26 -56.08 72.60
C PHE A 145 2.34 -55.68 71.44
N GLY A 146 1.59 -54.58 71.59
CA GLY A 146 0.76 -54.00 70.53
C GLY A 146 1.57 -53.46 69.34
N ILE A 147 2.74 -52.86 69.60
CA ILE A 147 3.64 -52.33 68.55
C ILE A 147 4.30 -53.46 67.77
N VAL A 148 4.85 -54.47 68.47
CA VAL A 148 5.57 -55.56 67.79
C VAL A 148 4.63 -56.57 67.12
N GLY A 149 3.39 -56.69 67.61
CA GLY A 149 2.22 -57.20 66.88
C GLY A 149 2.31 -58.61 66.28
N GLY A 150 3.36 -59.39 66.60
CA GLY A 150 3.61 -60.70 65.99
C GLY A 150 4.24 -60.64 64.60
N ASN A 151 4.86 -59.53 64.22
CA ASN A 151 5.56 -59.40 62.94
C ASN A 151 6.96 -60.07 63.02
N PRO A 152 7.24 -61.17 62.31
CA PRO A 152 8.53 -61.84 62.39
C PRO A 152 9.64 -60.94 61.84
N GLY A 153 10.56 -60.50 62.71
CA GLY A 153 11.69 -59.66 62.32
C GLY A 153 11.44 -58.16 62.47
N PHE A 154 10.70 -57.75 63.50
CA PHE A 154 10.52 -56.35 63.86
C PHE A 154 11.87 -55.64 64.07
N ASP A 155 12.12 -54.56 63.32
CA ASP A 155 13.33 -53.75 63.45
C ASP A 155 13.13 -52.63 64.47
N SER A 156 13.55 -52.89 65.71
CA SER A 156 13.52 -51.90 66.79
C SER A 156 14.36 -50.64 66.49
N THR A 157 15.42 -50.74 65.68
CA THR A 157 16.26 -49.58 65.34
C THR A 157 15.57 -48.70 64.30
N GLY A 158 15.06 -49.31 63.22
CA GLY A 158 14.25 -48.62 62.22
C GLY A 158 12.99 -47.99 62.83
N PHE A 159 12.34 -48.68 63.78
CA PHE A 159 11.20 -48.14 64.51
C PHE A 159 11.56 -46.85 65.28
N LEU A 160 12.67 -46.82 66.03
CA LEU A 160 13.05 -45.63 66.78
C LEU A 160 13.41 -44.44 65.88
N VAL A 161 14.03 -44.68 64.73
CA VAL A 161 14.30 -43.63 63.72
C VAL A 161 13.00 -43.07 63.14
N ALA A 162 12.02 -43.93 62.88
CA ALA A 162 10.71 -43.50 62.41
C ALA A 162 9.89 -42.81 63.52
N LEU A 163 10.01 -43.25 64.78
CA LEU A 163 9.26 -42.72 65.92
C LEU A 163 9.51 -41.22 66.15
N GLU A 164 10.76 -40.78 66.05
CA GLU A 164 11.11 -39.35 66.14
C GLU A 164 10.39 -38.54 65.06
N LYS A 165 10.50 -38.98 63.80
CA LYS A 165 9.87 -38.34 62.64
C LYS A 165 8.33 -38.36 62.70
N VAL A 166 7.74 -39.46 63.18
CA VAL A 166 6.30 -39.62 63.39
C VAL A 166 5.82 -38.71 64.51
N SER A 167 6.55 -38.60 65.63
CA SER A 167 6.24 -37.65 66.70
C SER A 167 6.28 -36.21 66.21
N LEU A 168 7.29 -35.85 65.42
CA LEU A 168 7.39 -34.52 64.80
C LEU A 168 6.24 -34.26 63.82
N LEU A 169 5.90 -35.22 62.95
CA LEU A 169 4.79 -35.10 62.01
C LEU A 169 3.44 -34.99 62.73
N HIS A 170 3.19 -35.84 63.73
CA HIS A 170 1.99 -35.82 64.56
C HIS A 170 1.77 -34.44 65.21
N ASN A 171 2.82 -33.90 65.84
CA ASN A 171 2.77 -32.58 66.46
C ASN A 171 2.59 -31.46 65.43
N ALA A 172 3.21 -31.59 64.25
CA ALA A 172 3.11 -30.59 63.21
C ALA A 172 1.73 -30.55 62.56
N LEU A 173 1.09 -31.71 62.35
CA LEU A 173 -0.31 -31.77 61.88
C LEU A 173 -1.26 -31.07 62.86
N GLU A 174 -1.02 -31.22 64.17
CA GLU A 174 -1.82 -30.56 65.19
C GLU A 174 -1.57 -29.04 65.28
N THR A 175 -0.30 -28.64 65.30
CA THR A 175 0.06 -27.22 65.44
C THR A 175 -0.16 -26.42 64.17
N GLY A 176 -0.17 -27.08 63.01
CA GLY A 176 -0.44 -26.49 61.71
C GLY A 176 -1.93 -26.40 61.35
N ASP A 177 -2.83 -26.96 62.16
CA ASP A 177 -4.27 -27.07 61.86
C ASP A 177 -4.54 -27.83 60.55
N LEU A 178 -3.77 -28.90 60.30
CA LEU A 178 -3.74 -29.64 59.02
C LEU A 178 -4.44 -31.01 59.10
N ARG A 179 -5.19 -31.26 60.19
CA ARG A 179 -5.81 -32.56 60.45
C ARG A 179 -7.03 -32.82 59.56
N ASP A 180 -7.71 -31.77 59.10
CA ASP A 180 -8.83 -31.86 58.15
C ASP A 180 -8.35 -32.23 56.74
N GLU A 181 -7.25 -31.63 56.29
CA GLU A 181 -6.58 -31.97 55.03
C GLU A 181 -6.02 -33.40 55.09
N PHE A 182 -5.48 -33.79 56.24
CA PHE A 182 -5.03 -35.16 56.49
C PHE A 182 -6.20 -36.16 56.48
N GLU A 183 -7.35 -35.82 57.08
CA GLU A 183 -8.58 -36.63 56.99
C GLU A 183 -9.03 -36.78 55.54
N THR A 184 -9.02 -35.69 54.78
CA THR A 184 -9.42 -35.66 53.36
C THR A 184 -8.59 -36.63 52.51
N LEU A 185 -7.29 -36.73 52.76
CA LEU A 185 -6.37 -37.56 51.97
C LEU A 185 -6.12 -38.96 52.54
N PHE A 186 -6.41 -39.22 53.80
CA PHE A 186 -6.13 -40.54 54.40
C PHE A 186 -7.35 -41.22 55.00
N GLY A 187 -8.51 -40.57 54.97
CA GLY A 187 -9.79 -41.12 55.40
C GLY A 187 -9.88 -41.40 56.90
N ILE A 188 -9.03 -40.75 57.69
CA ILE A 188 -8.95 -40.93 59.15
C ILE A 188 -9.61 -39.71 59.81
N PRO A 189 -10.75 -39.89 60.50
CA PRO A 189 -11.48 -38.80 61.16
C PRO A 189 -10.60 -37.99 62.10
N GLU A 190 -10.75 -36.66 62.11
CA GLU A 190 -9.98 -35.75 62.98
C GLU A 190 -9.99 -36.20 64.46
N ASP A 191 -11.16 -36.63 64.96
CA ASP A 191 -11.34 -37.15 66.31
C ASP A 191 -10.45 -38.37 66.60
N ASP A 192 -10.32 -39.28 65.62
CA ASP A 192 -9.47 -40.48 65.70
C ASP A 192 -7.99 -40.16 65.61
N GLN A 193 -7.61 -38.98 65.09
CA GLN A 193 -6.22 -38.52 65.06
C GLN A 193 -5.79 -37.85 66.37
N ARG A 194 -6.74 -37.33 67.15
CA ARG A 194 -6.51 -36.59 68.41
C ARG A 194 -6.66 -37.46 69.65
N ASP A 195 -7.62 -38.40 69.63
CA ASP A 195 -7.91 -39.26 70.78
C ASP A 195 -7.14 -40.58 70.68
N ILE A 196 -6.08 -40.71 71.48
CA ILE A 196 -5.29 -41.93 71.60
C ILE A 196 -6.09 -43.16 72.07
N THR A 197 -7.25 -42.93 72.68
CA THR A 197 -8.14 -44.00 73.12
C THR A 197 -9.17 -44.39 72.06
N SER A 198 -9.18 -43.72 70.90
CA SER A 198 -10.03 -44.10 69.77
C SER A 198 -9.59 -45.42 69.14
N ASP A 199 -10.58 -46.23 68.75
CA ASP A 199 -10.39 -47.44 67.95
C ASP A 199 -9.73 -47.15 66.57
N GLY A 200 -9.82 -45.90 66.08
CA GLY A 200 -9.21 -45.45 64.82
C GLY A 200 -7.76 -44.94 64.95
N TYR A 201 -7.30 -44.63 66.16
CA TYR A 201 -5.94 -44.10 66.39
C TYR A 201 -4.80 -45.06 65.97
N PRO A 202 -4.91 -46.39 66.11
CA PRO A 202 -3.90 -47.31 65.58
C PRO A 202 -3.77 -47.23 64.05
N GLN A 203 -4.87 -47.00 63.33
CA GLN A 203 -4.85 -46.82 61.87
C GLN A 203 -4.16 -45.49 61.52
N TYR A 204 -4.43 -44.42 62.27
CA TYR A 204 -3.74 -43.14 62.15
C TYR A 204 -2.22 -43.27 62.30
N LEU A 205 -1.76 -43.95 63.36
CA LEU A 205 -0.33 -44.21 63.56
C LEU A 205 0.25 -45.05 62.43
N GLY A 206 -0.45 -46.11 62.00
CA GLY A 206 -0.04 -46.91 60.85
C GLY A 206 0.21 -46.06 59.60
N THR A 207 -0.69 -45.10 59.32
CA THR A 207 -0.54 -44.16 58.21
C THR A 207 0.64 -43.21 58.40
N LEU A 208 0.86 -42.63 59.59
CA LEU A 208 2.01 -41.77 59.84
C LEU A 208 3.33 -42.52 59.66
N PHE A 209 3.45 -43.73 60.21
CA PHE A 209 4.64 -44.56 60.02
C PHE A 209 4.82 -44.95 58.55
N GLY A 210 3.72 -45.17 57.81
CA GLY A 210 3.74 -45.41 56.37
C GLY A 210 4.27 -44.20 55.58
N ILE A 211 3.80 -42.99 55.89
CA ILE A 211 4.26 -41.73 55.28
C ILE A 211 5.75 -41.52 55.59
N VAL A 212 6.16 -41.62 56.85
CA VAL A 212 7.58 -41.45 57.24
C VAL A 212 8.50 -42.46 56.56
N GLY A 213 7.97 -43.65 56.24
CA GLY A 213 8.68 -44.71 55.52
C GLY A 213 8.62 -44.62 53.99
N SER A 214 7.86 -43.69 53.41
CA SER A 214 7.68 -43.58 51.95
C SER A 214 8.61 -42.55 51.31
N GLY A 215 8.61 -42.52 49.98
CA GLY A 215 9.43 -41.59 49.18
C GLY A 215 8.97 -40.13 49.22
N ILE A 216 7.75 -39.86 49.72
CA ILE A 216 7.15 -38.51 49.77
C ILE A 216 7.51 -37.72 51.03
N TYR A 217 8.25 -38.30 51.97
CA TYR A 217 8.49 -37.68 53.27
C TYR A 217 9.80 -36.88 53.35
N ASP A 218 9.66 -35.59 53.06
CA ASP A 218 10.37 -34.52 53.76
C ASP A 218 9.35 -33.76 54.60
N GLN A 219 9.58 -33.62 55.91
CA GLN A 219 8.58 -33.07 56.82
C GLN A 219 8.10 -31.67 56.39
N ALA A 220 9.02 -30.79 55.98
CA ALA A 220 8.67 -29.43 55.62
C ALA A 220 7.92 -29.38 54.29
N VAL A 221 8.40 -30.14 53.30
CA VAL A 221 7.76 -30.22 51.98
C VAL A 221 6.37 -30.82 52.07
N PHE A 222 6.23 -31.98 52.73
CA PHE A 222 4.95 -32.68 52.91
C PHE A 222 3.90 -31.78 53.57
N LEU A 223 4.24 -31.16 54.70
CA LEU A 223 3.30 -30.29 55.42
C LEU A 223 2.92 -29.05 54.62
N SER A 224 3.86 -28.49 53.84
CA SER A 224 3.57 -27.32 53.00
C SER A 224 2.69 -27.64 51.79
N ALA A 225 2.83 -28.85 51.23
CA ALA A 225 2.07 -29.30 50.08
C ALA A 225 0.69 -29.86 50.46
N LEU A 226 0.53 -30.39 51.68
CA LEU A 226 -0.67 -31.09 52.13
C LEU A 226 -1.99 -30.34 51.86
N PRO A 227 -2.12 -29.02 52.12
CA PRO A 227 -3.34 -28.27 51.77
C PRO A 227 -3.63 -28.20 50.28
N ALA A 228 -2.59 -27.98 49.46
CA ALA A 228 -2.74 -27.88 48.01
C ALA A 228 -3.07 -29.26 47.40
N VAL A 229 -2.47 -30.34 47.90
CA VAL A 229 -2.79 -31.72 47.49
C VAL A 229 -4.24 -32.08 47.85
N ALA A 230 -4.68 -31.76 49.06
CA ALA A 230 -6.05 -31.99 49.49
C ALA A 230 -7.05 -31.17 48.64
N SER A 231 -6.70 -29.93 48.34
CA SER A 231 -7.50 -29.07 47.45
C SER A 231 -7.58 -29.61 46.02
N LEU A 232 -6.45 -30.03 45.44
CA LEU A 232 -6.39 -30.63 44.12
C LEU A 232 -7.27 -31.89 44.04
N HIS A 233 -7.13 -32.81 45.01
CA HIS A 233 -7.98 -34.00 45.10
C HIS A 233 -9.48 -33.64 45.13
N ALA A 234 -9.85 -32.68 45.98
CA ALA A 234 -11.24 -32.25 46.10
C ALA A 234 -11.78 -31.67 44.77
N GLN A 235 -10.98 -30.86 44.08
CA GLN A 235 -11.40 -30.26 42.81
C GLN A 235 -11.55 -31.28 41.68
N LEU A 236 -10.62 -32.25 41.58
CA LEU A 236 -10.73 -33.38 40.66
C LEU A 236 -12.01 -34.17 40.90
N GLY A 237 -12.43 -34.35 42.16
CA GLY A 237 -13.66 -35.09 42.50
C GLY A 237 -14.98 -34.34 42.29
N ILE A 238 -14.97 -33.00 42.25
CA ILE A 238 -16.20 -32.18 42.13
C ILE A 238 -16.49 -31.78 40.68
N THR A 239 -15.45 -31.62 39.86
CA THR A 239 -15.61 -31.19 38.46
C THR A 239 -15.83 -32.42 37.57
N PRO A 240 -16.98 -32.53 36.87
CA PRO A 240 -17.24 -33.66 35.99
C PRO A 240 -16.19 -33.76 34.87
N GLY A 241 -15.69 -34.97 34.59
CA GLY A 241 -14.74 -35.22 33.49
C GLY A 241 -13.27 -35.17 33.89
N LEU A 242 -12.89 -34.37 34.89
CA LEU A 242 -11.47 -34.19 35.24
C LEU A 242 -10.79 -35.46 35.77
N ARG A 243 -11.54 -36.39 36.37
CA ARG A 243 -10.97 -37.67 36.80
C ARG A 243 -10.65 -38.56 35.61
N GLU A 244 -11.52 -38.56 34.59
CA GLU A 244 -11.28 -39.26 33.33
C GLU A 244 -10.09 -38.66 32.57
N ASP A 245 -9.96 -37.34 32.54
CA ASP A 245 -8.81 -36.65 31.93
C ASP A 245 -7.52 -36.93 32.71
N PHE A 246 -7.59 -36.93 34.04
CA PHE A 246 -6.47 -37.31 34.92
C PHE A 246 -6.04 -38.77 34.70
N GLU A 247 -6.99 -39.69 34.49
CA GLU A 247 -6.67 -41.09 34.12
C GLU A 247 -5.93 -41.14 32.79
N THR A 248 -6.34 -40.33 31.82
CA THR A 248 -5.73 -40.29 30.49
C THR A 248 -4.29 -39.80 30.53
N VAL A 249 -4.01 -38.74 31.31
CA VAL A 249 -2.67 -38.14 31.39
C VAL A 249 -1.73 -38.92 32.31
N PHE A 250 -2.19 -39.35 33.49
CA PHE A 250 -1.32 -39.94 34.51
C PHE A 250 -1.44 -41.46 34.63
N GLY A 251 -2.34 -42.09 33.86
CA GLY A 251 -2.51 -43.54 33.82
C GLY A 251 -3.11 -44.14 35.10
N ILE A 252 -3.70 -43.33 35.99
CA ILE A 252 -4.32 -43.79 37.24
C ILE A 252 -5.81 -43.99 37.01
N PRO A 253 -6.34 -45.23 37.06
CA PRO A 253 -7.76 -45.50 36.82
C PRO A 253 -8.67 -44.69 37.73
N VAL A 254 -9.80 -44.16 37.22
CA VAL A 254 -10.77 -43.38 38.03
C VAL A 254 -11.18 -44.09 39.33
N GLY A 255 -11.28 -45.42 39.31
CA GLY A 255 -11.60 -46.24 40.49
C GLY A 255 -10.51 -46.32 41.56
N ASP A 256 -9.27 -45.97 41.20
CA ASP A 256 -8.09 -45.91 42.06
C ASP A 256 -7.75 -44.46 42.47
N GLN A 257 -8.43 -43.45 41.89
CA GLN A 257 -8.30 -42.02 42.22
C GLN A 257 -9.07 -41.60 43.48
N ASP A 258 -9.12 -42.49 44.47
CA ASP A 258 -9.63 -42.18 45.79
C ASP A 258 -8.54 -42.46 46.83
N PRO A 259 -8.24 -41.50 47.72
CA PRO A 259 -7.32 -41.74 48.81
C PRO A 259 -7.85 -42.81 49.77
N PRO A 260 -6.98 -43.61 50.42
CA PRO A 260 -5.54 -43.44 50.55
C PRO A 260 -4.71 -44.23 49.50
N THR A 261 -5.21 -44.43 48.28
CA THR A 261 -4.48 -45.20 47.26
C THR A 261 -3.09 -44.61 47.02
N GLN A 262 -2.04 -45.40 47.33
CA GLN A 262 -0.67 -44.91 47.42
C GLN A 262 -0.19 -44.25 46.12
N GLY A 263 -0.36 -44.90 44.97
CA GLY A 263 0.08 -44.36 43.68
C GLY A 263 -0.62 -43.04 43.31
N TYR A 264 -1.91 -42.91 43.63
CA TYR A 264 -2.66 -41.67 43.41
C TYR A 264 -2.18 -40.53 44.31
N VAL A 265 -2.00 -40.80 45.60
CA VAL A 265 -1.51 -39.79 46.55
C VAL A 265 -0.10 -39.35 46.19
N GLU A 266 0.80 -40.28 45.84
CA GLU A 266 2.16 -39.97 45.40
C GLU A 266 2.16 -39.08 44.14
N GLU A 267 1.30 -39.36 43.17
CA GLU A 267 1.16 -38.55 41.96
C GLU A 267 0.68 -37.12 42.26
N LEU A 268 -0.34 -36.96 43.12
CA LEU A 268 -0.82 -35.63 43.51
C LEU A 268 0.26 -34.82 44.23
N PHE A 269 1.05 -35.46 45.10
CA PHE A 269 2.20 -34.82 45.74
C PHE A 269 3.31 -34.48 44.73
N GLY A 270 3.49 -35.29 43.69
CA GLY A 270 4.39 -35.00 42.58
C GLY A 270 3.97 -33.75 41.81
N ILE A 271 2.71 -33.67 41.40
CA ILE A 271 2.14 -32.53 40.67
C ILE A 271 2.23 -31.25 41.50
N VAL A 272 1.80 -31.27 42.76
CA VAL A 272 1.83 -30.09 43.63
C VAL A 272 3.26 -29.71 44.03
N GLY A 273 4.16 -30.69 44.06
CA GLY A 273 5.58 -30.50 44.37
C GLY A 273 6.38 -29.86 43.22
N ASP A 274 5.81 -29.77 42.03
CA ASP A 274 6.43 -29.08 40.90
C ASP A 274 6.54 -27.58 41.17
N GLY A 275 7.71 -26.99 40.85
CA GLY A 275 7.99 -25.59 41.12
C GLY A 275 7.15 -24.61 40.30
N GLU A 276 6.54 -25.06 39.20
CA GLU A 276 5.69 -24.27 38.30
C GLU A 276 4.19 -24.55 38.53
N TYR A 277 3.84 -25.38 39.51
CA TYR A 277 2.46 -25.74 39.79
C TYR A 277 1.60 -24.54 40.18
N ASP A 278 0.54 -24.33 39.40
CA ASP A 278 -0.60 -23.49 39.76
C ASP A 278 -1.88 -24.32 39.59
N GLN A 279 -2.58 -24.56 40.70
CA GLN A 279 -3.77 -25.40 40.72
C GLN A 279 -4.86 -24.95 39.74
N THR A 280 -5.05 -23.64 39.59
CA THR A 280 -6.10 -23.11 38.71
C THR A 280 -5.72 -23.38 37.25
N LYS A 281 -4.48 -23.08 36.87
CA LYS A 281 -3.98 -23.33 35.52
C LYS A 281 -3.97 -24.82 35.18
N PHE A 282 -3.51 -25.66 36.10
CA PHE A 282 -3.47 -27.10 35.89
C PHE A 282 -4.86 -27.68 35.65
N LEU A 283 -5.83 -27.36 36.51
CA LEU A 283 -7.20 -27.87 36.40
C LEU A 283 -7.91 -27.36 35.13
N SER A 284 -7.62 -26.13 34.69
CA SER A 284 -8.19 -25.62 33.44
C SER A 284 -7.53 -26.21 32.19
N ALA A 285 -6.22 -26.50 32.25
CA ALA A 285 -5.47 -27.02 31.12
C ALA A 285 -5.65 -28.53 30.92
N LEU A 286 -5.99 -29.27 31.96
CA LEU A 286 -6.07 -30.74 31.92
C LEU A 286 -6.98 -31.28 30.81
N PRO A 287 -8.24 -30.79 30.62
CA PRO A 287 -9.08 -31.21 29.50
C PRO A 287 -8.46 -30.86 28.15
N ASP A 288 -8.00 -29.62 28.00
CA ASP A 288 -7.42 -29.10 26.75
C ASP A 288 -6.15 -29.87 26.34
N VAL A 289 -5.35 -30.35 27.30
CA VAL A 289 -4.18 -31.20 27.04
C VAL A 289 -4.59 -32.56 26.48
N VAL A 290 -5.66 -33.15 27.03
CA VAL A 290 -6.21 -34.41 26.53
C VAL A 290 -6.79 -34.23 25.13
N ASP A 291 -7.55 -33.16 24.91
CA ASP A 291 -8.14 -32.83 23.61
C ASP A 291 -7.05 -32.54 22.57
N LEU A 292 -5.99 -31.81 22.94
CA LEU A 292 -4.85 -31.55 22.07
C LEU A 292 -4.12 -32.85 21.66
N ASP A 293 -3.79 -33.74 22.61
CA ASP A 293 -3.17 -35.04 22.28
C ASP A 293 -4.06 -35.87 21.35
N HIS A 294 -5.37 -35.88 21.63
CA HIS A 294 -6.36 -36.57 20.82
C HIS A 294 -6.38 -36.03 19.39
N GLU A 295 -6.48 -34.72 19.22
CA GLU A 295 -6.59 -34.06 17.93
C GLU A 295 -5.29 -34.14 17.12
N LEU A 296 -4.12 -34.01 17.76
CA LEU A 296 -2.83 -34.23 17.11
C LEU A 296 -2.75 -35.62 16.47
N GLY A 297 -3.27 -36.64 17.18
CA GLY A 297 -3.38 -38.00 16.66
C GLY A 297 -4.46 -38.16 15.58
N ALA A 298 -5.66 -37.66 15.83
CA ALA A 298 -6.83 -37.83 14.96
C ALA A 298 -6.66 -37.15 13.60
N GLN A 299 -6.02 -35.98 13.59
CA GLN A 299 -5.78 -35.18 12.39
C GLN A 299 -4.43 -35.49 11.73
N THR A 300 -3.70 -36.51 12.21
CA THR A 300 -2.38 -36.90 11.68
C THR A 300 -1.35 -35.77 11.69
N LEU A 301 -1.40 -34.91 12.71
CA LEU A 301 -0.53 -33.73 12.87
C LEU A 301 0.75 -34.04 13.65
N ARG A 302 0.89 -35.27 14.16
CA ARG A 302 2.07 -35.71 14.94
C ARG A 302 3.41 -35.52 14.23
N GLY A 303 3.46 -35.70 12.91
CA GLY A 303 4.67 -35.43 12.13
C GLY A 303 5.04 -33.94 12.10
N ALA A 304 4.05 -33.06 11.92
CA ALA A 304 4.27 -31.62 11.97
C ALA A 304 4.68 -31.15 13.37
N PHE A 305 4.09 -31.77 14.39
CA PHE A 305 4.45 -31.54 15.78
C PHE A 305 5.90 -31.97 16.09
N GLU A 306 6.36 -33.10 15.55
CA GLU A 306 7.77 -33.52 15.63
C GLU A 306 8.68 -32.48 14.97
N THR A 307 8.34 -32.04 13.74
CA THR A 307 9.12 -31.05 13.00
C THR A 307 9.27 -29.74 13.78
N LEU A 308 8.21 -29.27 14.45
CA LEU A 308 8.22 -27.96 15.14
C LEU A 308 8.74 -28.04 16.57
N PHE A 309 8.45 -29.11 17.30
CA PHE A 309 8.74 -29.20 18.74
C PHE A 309 9.81 -30.22 19.12
N GLY A 310 10.25 -31.05 18.17
CA GLY A 310 11.41 -31.94 18.34
C GLY A 310 11.13 -33.24 19.11
N ILE A 311 9.87 -33.59 19.37
CA ILE A 311 9.49 -34.87 20.00
C ILE A 311 9.10 -35.86 18.90
N GLU A 312 9.88 -36.95 18.77
CA GLU A 312 9.63 -38.01 17.77
C GLU A 312 8.20 -38.56 17.88
N GLU A 313 7.52 -38.81 16.75
CA GLU A 313 6.13 -39.29 16.73
C GLU A 313 5.91 -40.55 17.61
N GLY A 314 6.91 -41.42 17.73
CA GLY A 314 6.84 -42.61 18.59
C GLY A 314 6.85 -42.31 20.10
N ASP A 315 7.37 -41.15 20.49
CA ASP A 315 7.54 -40.68 21.86
C ASP A 315 6.46 -39.68 22.28
N GLN A 316 5.51 -39.35 21.38
CA GLN A 316 4.37 -38.47 21.67
C GLN A 316 3.24 -39.23 22.35
N ASN A 317 3.43 -39.57 23.62
CA ASN A 317 2.45 -40.20 24.49
C ASN A 317 2.66 -39.75 25.94
N PHE A 318 1.64 -39.87 26.79
CA PHE A 318 1.72 -39.35 28.16
C PHE A 318 2.72 -40.06 29.08
N ASP A 319 3.20 -41.27 28.72
CA ASP A 319 4.29 -41.92 29.46
C ASP A 319 5.64 -41.19 29.28
N ASN A 320 5.75 -40.33 28.26
CA ASN A 320 6.90 -39.45 28.05
C ASN A 320 6.68 -38.11 28.77
N ASN A 321 7.48 -37.88 29.81
CA ASN A 321 7.36 -36.67 30.61
C ASN A 321 7.63 -35.38 29.81
N ASP A 322 8.58 -35.40 28.87
CA ASP A 322 8.91 -34.23 28.05
C ASP A 322 7.72 -33.84 27.14
N TYR A 323 6.97 -34.84 26.64
CA TYR A 323 5.77 -34.62 25.85
C TYR A 323 4.63 -34.05 26.68
N SER A 324 4.35 -34.66 27.84
CA SER A 324 3.31 -34.21 28.76
C SER A 324 3.58 -32.76 29.20
N HIS A 325 4.80 -32.45 29.65
CA HIS A 325 5.19 -31.08 30.01
C HIS A 325 5.06 -30.11 28.85
N LEU A 326 5.46 -30.51 27.62
CA LEU A 326 5.31 -29.66 26.45
C LEU A 326 3.83 -29.35 26.15
N LEU A 327 2.93 -30.34 26.22
CA LEU A 327 1.50 -30.10 25.99
C LEU A 327 0.92 -29.15 27.03
N PHE A 328 1.23 -29.34 28.31
CA PHE A 328 0.83 -28.39 29.36
C PHE A 328 1.41 -26.99 29.10
N GLY A 329 2.65 -26.91 28.60
CA GLY A 329 3.30 -25.67 28.21
C GLY A 329 2.58 -24.96 27.06
N ILE A 330 2.22 -25.69 26.00
CA ILE A 330 1.47 -25.18 24.85
C ILE A 330 0.09 -24.70 25.29
N VAL A 331 -0.69 -25.54 25.98
CA VAL A 331 -2.03 -25.17 26.47
C VAL A 331 -1.99 -23.98 27.43
N GLY A 332 -0.94 -23.88 28.25
CA GLY A 332 -0.71 -22.76 29.15
C GLY A 332 -0.12 -21.51 28.49
N SER A 333 0.25 -21.56 27.21
CA SER A 333 0.89 -20.47 26.48
C SER A 333 -0.12 -19.52 25.83
N GLY A 334 0.37 -18.40 25.30
CA GLY A 334 -0.44 -17.45 24.54
C GLY A 334 -0.77 -17.88 23.10
N ILE A 335 -0.19 -18.99 22.60
CA ILE A 335 -0.40 -19.47 21.23
C ILE A 335 -1.52 -20.52 21.11
N TYR A 336 -2.07 -20.98 22.24
CA TYR A 336 -3.06 -22.05 22.24
C TYR A 336 -4.48 -21.50 22.32
N ASP A 337 -5.13 -21.50 21.16
CA ASP A 337 -6.56 -21.76 21.03
C ASP A 337 -6.69 -23.02 20.15
N GLU A 338 -7.49 -24.01 20.57
CA GLU A 338 -7.48 -25.34 19.93
C GLU A 338 -7.70 -25.26 18.40
N GLU A 339 -8.71 -24.52 17.96
CA GLU A 339 -9.05 -24.38 16.55
C GLU A 339 -7.94 -23.67 15.74
N GLY A 340 -7.43 -22.55 16.25
CA GLY A 340 -6.37 -21.77 15.61
C GLY A 340 -5.04 -22.48 15.59
N PHE A 341 -4.63 -23.09 16.71
CA PHE A 341 -3.38 -23.84 16.81
C PHE A 341 -3.35 -25.04 15.87
N LEU A 342 -4.40 -25.88 15.89
CA LEU A 342 -4.50 -27.05 15.02
C LEU A 342 -4.61 -26.65 13.54
N GLY A 343 -5.32 -25.55 13.24
CA GLY A 343 -5.39 -24.99 11.89
C GLY A 343 -4.06 -24.42 11.38
N ALA A 344 -3.22 -23.91 12.29
CA ALA A 344 -1.96 -23.25 11.97
C ALA A 344 -0.75 -24.20 11.90
N ILE A 345 -0.78 -25.35 12.58
CA ILE A 345 0.43 -26.20 12.75
C ILE A 345 1.07 -26.63 11.43
N LEU A 346 0.27 -27.01 10.41
CA LEU A 346 0.78 -27.40 9.10
C LEU A 346 1.36 -26.22 8.33
N SER A 347 0.77 -25.02 8.49
CA SER A 347 1.29 -23.80 7.89
C SER A 347 2.59 -23.36 8.55
N ALA A 348 2.68 -23.46 9.88
CA ALA A 348 3.89 -23.17 10.64
C ALA A 348 5.02 -24.16 10.29
N GLU A 349 4.70 -25.46 10.19
CA GLU A 349 5.65 -26.48 9.73
C GLU A 349 6.15 -26.15 8.32
N SER A 350 5.22 -25.92 7.38
CA SER A 350 5.56 -25.61 5.99
C SER A 350 6.43 -24.34 5.87
N LEU A 351 6.15 -23.32 6.70
CA LEU A 351 6.95 -22.11 6.78
C LEU A 351 8.35 -22.39 7.34
N HIS A 352 8.45 -23.13 8.46
CA HIS A 352 9.73 -23.55 9.04
C HIS A 352 10.59 -24.30 8.02
N VAL A 353 10.00 -25.27 7.32
CA VAL A 353 10.69 -26.07 6.30
C VAL A 353 11.17 -25.19 5.15
N ALA A 354 10.36 -24.22 4.71
CA ALA A 354 10.73 -23.32 3.63
C ALA A 354 11.88 -22.37 4.02
N ILE A 355 11.83 -21.77 5.22
CA ILE A 355 12.90 -20.93 5.76
C ILE A 355 14.18 -21.77 5.90
N SER A 356 14.08 -22.94 6.53
CA SER A 356 15.23 -23.83 6.78
C SER A 356 15.89 -24.38 5.52
N ALA A 357 15.18 -24.40 4.39
CA ALA A 357 15.69 -24.90 3.12
C ALA A 357 16.59 -23.90 2.37
N ASP A 358 16.49 -22.60 2.67
CA ASP A 358 17.27 -21.53 2.04
C ASP A 358 18.04 -20.72 3.10
N PRO A 359 19.38 -20.82 3.15
CA PRO A 359 20.18 -20.04 4.09
C PRO A 359 19.96 -18.53 4.02
N ASN A 360 19.59 -17.98 2.84
CA ASN A 360 19.32 -16.54 2.75
C ASN A 360 18.01 -16.17 3.46
N LEU A 361 17.00 -17.05 3.45
CA LEU A 361 15.75 -16.81 4.16
C LEU A 361 15.94 -16.93 5.69
N ILE A 362 16.87 -17.76 6.15
CA ILE A 362 17.27 -17.82 7.56
C ILE A 362 17.87 -16.46 7.98
N ASP A 363 18.85 -15.97 7.20
CA ASP A 363 19.50 -14.68 7.44
C ASP A 363 18.47 -13.53 7.41
N ASP A 364 17.59 -13.50 6.40
CA ASP A 364 16.57 -12.47 6.26
C ASP A 364 15.54 -12.52 7.40
N PHE A 365 15.15 -13.72 7.84
CA PHE A 365 14.26 -13.91 8.99
C PHE A 365 14.92 -13.43 10.28
N ALA A 366 16.23 -13.65 10.45
CA ALA A 366 17.00 -13.15 11.58
C ALA A 366 17.02 -11.61 11.60
N VAL A 367 17.19 -10.97 10.44
CA VAL A 367 17.15 -9.50 10.32
C VAL A 367 15.77 -8.96 10.70
N VAL A 368 14.68 -9.54 10.18
CA VAL A 368 13.34 -9.00 10.37
C VAL A 368 12.74 -9.33 11.74
N TYR A 369 12.96 -10.52 12.28
CA TYR A 369 12.33 -10.95 13.53
C TYR A 369 13.28 -10.98 14.74
N GLY A 370 14.56 -10.70 14.52
CA GLY A 370 15.57 -10.68 15.60
C GLY A 370 15.85 -12.06 16.20
N ILE A 371 15.59 -13.14 15.45
CA ILE A 371 15.84 -14.52 15.87
C ILE A 371 17.05 -15.03 15.12
N GLU A 372 18.19 -15.09 15.82
CA GLU A 372 19.46 -15.58 15.28
C GLU A 372 19.31 -16.99 14.72
N ASP A 373 20.09 -17.32 13.68
CA ASP A 373 20.04 -18.61 12.98
C ASP A 373 20.13 -19.82 13.92
N THR A 374 20.90 -19.70 15.01
CA THR A 374 21.08 -20.77 16.00
C THR A 374 19.82 -21.04 16.83
N ASP A 375 18.91 -20.07 16.89
CA ASP A 375 17.65 -20.13 17.64
C ASP A 375 16.45 -20.46 16.72
N GLN A 376 16.62 -20.41 15.39
CA GLN A 376 15.62 -20.84 14.39
C GLN A 376 15.56 -22.38 14.26
N ILE A 377 15.42 -23.07 15.39
CA ILE A 377 15.40 -24.53 15.48
C ILE A 377 14.12 -25.05 16.14
N PRO A 378 13.72 -26.31 15.87
CA PRO A 378 12.58 -26.93 16.54
C PRO A 378 12.69 -26.86 18.07
N GLY A 379 11.58 -26.58 18.74
CA GLY A 379 11.47 -26.48 20.19
C GLY A 379 11.91 -25.15 20.79
N ASN A 380 12.47 -24.21 20.01
CA ASN A 380 12.72 -22.86 20.50
C ASN A 380 11.40 -22.08 20.62
N GLN A 381 11.02 -21.73 21.85
CA GLN A 381 9.73 -21.08 22.13
C GLN A 381 9.52 -19.78 21.35
N GLN A 382 10.51 -18.87 21.34
CA GLN A 382 10.37 -17.58 20.66
C GLN A 382 10.20 -17.74 19.15
N TYR A 383 10.93 -18.68 18.55
CA TYR A 383 10.82 -18.98 17.13
C TYR A 383 9.46 -19.58 16.77
N ILE A 384 8.98 -20.55 17.55
CA ILE A 384 7.67 -21.16 17.33
C ILE A 384 6.55 -20.13 17.50
N GLU A 385 6.57 -19.32 18.56
CA GLU A 385 5.58 -18.26 18.76
C GLU A 385 5.55 -17.27 17.57
N THR A 386 6.72 -16.95 17.01
CA THR A 386 6.83 -16.07 15.83
C THR A 386 6.25 -16.73 14.58
N LEU A 387 6.55 -18.01 14.32
CA LEU A 387 5.97 -18.74 13.19
C LEU A 387 4.44 -18.79 13.28
N PHE A 388 3.90 -19.14 14.45
CA PHE A 388 2.46 -19.19 14.68
C PHE A 388 1.81 -17.80 14.56
N GLY A 389 2.48 -16.74 15.01
CA GLY A 389 2.04 -15.36 14.81
C GLY A 389 1.95 -14.97 13.32
N ILE A 390 2.95 -15.34 12.52
CA ILE A 390 2.97 -15.07 11.07
C ILE A 390 1.83 -15.83 10.38
N VAL A 391 1.75 -17.14 10.56
CA VAL A 391 0.75 -17.97 9.83
C VAL A 391 -0.67 -17.78 10.34
N GLY A 392 -0.83 -17.34 11.58
CA GLY A 392 -2.12 -16.96 12.18
C GLY A 392 -2.63 -15.60 11.73
N THR A 393 -1.82 -14.82 11.00
CA THR A 393 -2.25 -13.52 10.45
C THR A 393 -3.35 -13.73 9.40
N VAL A 394 -4.48 -13.01 9.55
CA VAL A 394 -5.60 -13.08 8.61
C VAL A 394 -5.13 -12.71 7.21
N GLY A 395 -5.37 -13.59 6.23
CA GLY A 395 -4.94 -13.37 4.84
C GLY A 395 -3.51 -13.80 4.54
N TYR A 396 -2.82 -14.47 5.46
CA TYR A 396 -1.49 -15.03 5.22
C TYR A 396 -1.47 -15.98 4.01
N ILE A 397 -0.51 -15.73 3.11
CA ILE A 397 -0.18 -16.58 1.97
C ILE A 397 1.33 -16.82 2.01
N GLN A 398 1.73 -18.09 2.20
CA GLN A 398 3.14 -18.44 2.39
C GLN A 398 4.04 -18.01 1.21
N SER A 399 3.58 -18.16 -0.04
CA SER A 399 4.36 -17.76 -1.21
C SER A 399 4.67 -16.26 -1.22
N ASP A 400 3.70 -15.47 -0.77
CA ASP A 400 3.78 -14.01 -0.82
C ASP A 400 4.70 -13.53 0.29
N PHE A 401 4.57 -14.09 1.50
CA PHE A 401 5.48 -13.85 2.60
C PHE A 401 6.94 -14.19 2.25
N LEU A 402 7.19 -15.39 1.73
CA LEU A 402 8.55 -15.83 1.37
C LEU A 402 9.15 -15.00 0.22
N THR A 403 8.32 -14.43 -0.65
CA THR A 403 8.76 -13.52 -1.72
C THR A 403 9.02 -12.11 -1.20
N ALA A 404 8.25 -11.66 -0.21
CA ALA A 404 8.35 -10.33 0.39
C ALA A 404 9.52 -10.22 1.38
N LEU A 405 9.79 -11.26 2.18
CA LEU A 405 10.84 -11.27 3.21
C LEU A 405 12.20 -10.72 2.72
N PRO A 406 12.80 -11.25 1.63
CA PRO A 406 14.07 -10.71 1.12
C PRO A 406 13.95 -9.27 0.59
N LYS A 407 12.78 -8.89 0.04
CA LYS A 407 12.53 -7.52 -0.43
C LYS A 407 12.43 -6.53 0.73
N VAL A 408 11.84 -6.92 1.87
CA VAL A 408 11.79 -6.09 3.09
C VAL A 408 13.20 -5.78 3.58
N VAL A 409 14.06 -6.79 3.65
CA VAL A 409 15.47 -6.62 4.06
C VAL A 409 16.23 -5.73 3.06
N SER A 410 16.03 -5.96 1.76
CA SER A 410 16.62 -5.14 0.70
C SER A 410 16.19 -3.67 0.79
N LEU A 411 14.89 -3.42 0.95
CA LEU A 411 14.32 -2.08 1.07
C LEU A 411 14.84 -1.35 2.32
N ASP A 412 14.83 -1.98 3.49
CA ASP A 412 15.39 -1.37 4.72
C ASP A 412 16.87 -0.99 4.53
N ALA A 413 17.67 -1.89 3.96
CA ALA A 413 19.08 -1.63 3.67
C ALA A 413 19.28 -0.50 2.63
N ALA A 414 18.40 -0.42 1.65
CA ALA A 414 18.43 0.63 0.63
C ALA A 414 18.06 2.00 1.21
N LEU A 415 17.03 2.08 2.06
CA LEU A 415 16.64 3.30 2.76
C LEU A 415 17.79 3.86 3.60
N ASP A 416 18.57 2.99 4.26
CA ASP A 416 19.75 3.40 5.01
C ASP A 416 20.89 3.89 4.10
N SER A 417 21.30 3.03 3.17
CA SER A 417 22.49 3.26 2.34
C SER A 417 22.33 4.46 1.40
N GLN A 418 21.10 4.80 1.02
CA GLN A 418 20.78 5.97 0.21
C GLN A 418 20.39 7.21 1.02
N SER A 419 20.39 7.13 2.36
CA SER A 419 19.99 8.23 3.25
C SER A 419 18.55 8.71 3.04
N LEU A 420 17.63 7.80 2.74
CA LEU A 420 16.22 8.06 2.44
C LEU A 420 15.28 7.88 3.64
N ARG A 421 15.81 7.56 4.83
CA ARG A 421 15.01 7.33 6.04
C ARG A 421 14.21 8.58 6.47
N ASP A 422 14.74 9.79 6.24
CA ASP A 422 14.05 11.04 6.54
C ASP A 422 12.88 11.29 5.56
N ASP A 423 13.07 11.01 4.28
CA ASP A 423 12.02 11.11 3.25
C ASP A 423 10.91 10.10 3.50
N PHE A 424 11.30 8.85 3.82
CA PHE A 424 10.37 7.79 4.22
C PHE A 424 9.55 8.18 5.45
N ALA A 425 10.20 8.70 6.50
CA ALA A 425 9.49 9.15 7.69
C ALA A 425 8.55 10.33 7.41
N THR A 426 8.93 11.22 6.49
CA THR A 426 8.11 12.36 6.06
C THR A 426 6.80 11.91 5.41
N LEU A 427 6.84 10.89 4.55
CA LEU A 427 5.65 10.39 3.85
C LEU A 427 4.82 9.40 4.66
N PHE A 428 5.45 8.45 5.33
CA PHE A 428 4.74 7.36 5.98
C PHE A 428 4.44 7.62 7.45
N GLY A 429 4.99 8.69 8.05
CA GLY A 429 4.72 9.08 9.43
C GLY A 429 5.36 8.19 10.49
N ILE A 430 6.16 7.20 10.08
CA ILE A 430 6.91 6.31 10.98
C ILE A 430 8.34 6.83 11.09
N ALA A 431 8.75 7.26 12.28
CA ALA A 431 10.08 7.76 12.52
C ALA A 431 11.10 6.62 12.54
N VAL A 432 11.87 6.48 11.46
CA VAL A 432 12.91 5.45 11.38
C VAL A 432 14.19 5.99 12.02
N THR A 433 14.46 5.62 13.28
CA THR A 433 15.62 6.19 13.98
C THR A 433 16.93 5.77 13.35
N THR A 434 17.87 6.72 13.21
CA THR A 434 19.18 6.59 12.51
C THR A 434 20.17 5.58 13.09
N THR A 435 19.73 4.71 14.02
CA THR A 435 20.60 3.76 14.69
C THR A 435 19.88 2.42 14.87
N ALA A 436 20.29 1.47 14.03
CA ALA A 436 19.93 0.04 14.00
C ALA A 436 18.64 -0.31 13.25
N GLN A 437 18.75 -1.44 12.54
CA GLN A 437 17.67 -2.24 11.97
C GLN A 437 16.72 -2.66 13.10
N ASP A 438 15.87 -1.74 13.54
CA ASP A 438 14.99 -1.98 14.67
C ASP A 438 13.60 -2.38 14.16
N PHE A 439 13.50 -3.62 13.69
CA PHE A 439 12.22 -4.26 13.40
C PHE A 439 11.40 -4.56 14.68
N SER A 440 11.83 -4.12 15.87
CA SER A 440 11.00 -4.20 17.08
C SER A 440 9.74 -3.33 17.00
N ASP A 441 9.73 -2.34 16.09
CA ASP A 441 8.52 -1.63 15.71
C ASP A 441 7.71 -2.47 14.70
N HIS A 442 6.65 -3.11 15.21
CA HIS A 442 5.76 -3.93 14.40
C HIS A 442 5.05 -3.13 13.30
N ASP A 443 4.80 -1.83 13.50
CA ASP A 443 4.16 -0.98 12.49
C ASP A 443 5.13 -0.70 11.33
N TYR A 444 6.43 -0.53 11.61
CA TYR A 444 7.46 -0.38 10.59
C TYR A 444 7.61 -1.65 9.74
N ALA A 445 7.71 -2.81 10.38
CA ALA A 445 7.82 -4.10 9.69
C ALA A 445 6.59 -4.34 8.80
N ALA A 446 5.38 -4.16 9.35
CA ALA A 446 4.14 -4.31 8.61
C ALA A 446 4.04 -3.36 7.41
N LEU A 447 4.48 -2.10 7.57
CA LEU A 447 4.52 -1.14 6.48
C LEU A 447 5.46 -1.59 5.35
N LEU A 448 6.67 -2.04 5.67
CA LEU A 448 7.61 -2.53 4.64
C LEU A 448 7.04 -3.75 3.90
N PHE A 449 6.44 -4.70 4.63
CA PHE A 449 5.75 -5.83 4.01
C PHE A 449 4.59 -5.38 3.11
N GLY A 450 3.84 -4.36 3.51
CA GLY A 450 2.78 -3.76 2.70
C GLY A 450 3.32 -3.16 1.39
N ILE A 451 4.40 -2.38 1.46
CA ILE A 451 5.03 -1.75 0.29
C ILE A 451 5.58 -2.80 -0.67
N VAL A 452 6.39 -3.75 -0.21
CA VAL A 452 7.05 -4.72 -1.09
C VAL A 452 6.13 -5.86 -1.54
N GLY A 453 4.99 -6.01 -0.85
CA GLY A 453 3.92 -6.95 -1.16
C GLY A 453 3.00 -6.46 -2.28
N ASP A 454 3.07 -5.18 -2.64
CA ASP A 454 2.36 -4.65 -3.81
C ASP A 454 2.88 -5.36 -5.09
N PRO A 455 1.99 -5.95 -5.92
CA PRO A 455 2.38 -6.59 -7.17
C PRO A 455 3.12 -5.68 -8.17
N GLU A 456 2.89 -4.37 -8.11
CA GLU A 456 3.49 -3.35 -8.97
C GLU A 456 4.78 -2.77 -8.38
N TYR A 457 5.16 -3.18 -7.15
CA TYR A 457 6.38 -2.71 -6.51
C TYR A 457 7.65 -3.04 -7.30
N VAL A 458 8.35 -1.98 -7.71
CA VAL A 458 9.70 -2.03 -8.28
C VAL A 458 10.63 -1.20 -7.39
N GLU A 459 11.53 -1.86 -6.66
CA GLU A 459 12.41 -1.22 -5.66
C GLU A 459 13.15 0.01 -6.20
N ALA A 460 13.71 -0.07 -7.40
CA ALA A 460 14.47 1.03 -7.99
C ALA A 460 13.58 2.25 -8.34
N GLU A 461 12.35 2.02 -8.76
CA GLU A 461 11.39 3.08 -9.09
C GLU A 461 10.87 3.74 -7.80
N PHE A 462 10.49 2.92 -6.80
CA PHE A 462 10.08 3.42 -5.49
C PHE A 462 11.17 4.28 -4.83
N LEU A 463 12.40 3.78 -4.76
CA LEU A 463 13.50 4.51 -4.14
C LEU A 463 13.90 5.77 -4.94
N GLY A 464 13.71 5.75 -6.25
CA GLY A 464 13.94 6.90 -7.12
C GLY A 464 12.91 8.02 -6.92
N ALA A 465 11.64 7.66 -6.76
CA ALA A 465 10.53 8.59 -6.59
C ALA A 465 10.34 9.08 -5.14
N LEU A 466 10.80 8.32 -4.15
CA LEU A 466 10.61 8.63 -2.72
C LEU A 466 11.06 10.05 -2.30
N PRO A 467 12.25 10.56 -2.70
CA PRO A 467 12.66 11.93 -2.38
C PRO A 467 11.72 12.98 -2.96
N ASP A 468 11.29 12.80 -4.22
CA ASP A 468 10.45 13.77 -4.92
C ASP A 468 9.05 13.78 -4.33
N ALA A 469 8.47 12.61 -4.00
CA ALA A 469 7.18 12.52 -3.32
C ALA A 469 7.23 13.17 -1.93
N ALA A 470 8.31 12.95 -1.16
CA ALA A 470 8.50 13.57 0.15
C ALA A 470 8.66 15.09 0.04
N SER A 471 9.42 15.56 -0.94
CA SER A 471 9.60 16.98 -1.24
C SER A 471 8.25 17.63 -1.62
N LEU A 472 7.49 16.99 -2.51
CA LEU A 472 6.16 17.44 -2.93
C LEU A 472 5.20 17.56 -1.74
N HIS A 473 5.16 16.56 -0.86
CA HIS A 473 4.35 16.63 0.37
C HIS A 473 4.64 17.89 1.20
N VAL A 474 5.93 18.17 1.40
CA VAL A 474 6.38 19.35 2.15
C VAL A 474 6.02 20.63 1.39
N ALA A 475 6.25 20.66 0.08
CA ALA A 475 6.05 21.82 -0.76
C ALA A 475 4.56 22.21 -0.87
N LEU A 476 3.64 21.23 -0.97
CA LEU A 476 2.20 21.48 -0.94
C LEU A 476 1.77 22.17 0.36
N GLY A 477 2.36 21.79 1.49
CA GLY A 477 2.12 22.45 2.78
C GLY A 477 2.74 23.84 2.89
N VAL A 478 3.96 24.03 2.41
CA VAL A 478 4.69 25.31 2.51
C VAL A 478 4.09 26.38 1.59
N ASN A 479 3.58 25.98 0.44
CA ASN A 479 2.98 26.90 -0.54
C ASN A 479 1.47 27.08 -0.37
N ASP A 480 0.87 26.50 0.68
CA ASP A 480 -0.59 26.52 0.93
C ASP A 480 -1.42 25.98 -0.27
N LEU A 481 -0.92 24.94 -0.97
CA LEU A 481 -1.51 24.38 -2.20
C LEU A 481 -2.36 23.12 -1.99
N ARG A 482 -2.69 22.79 -0.74
CA ARG A 482 -3.44 21.56 -0.40
C ARG A 482 -4.89 21.59 -0.90
N ASP A 483 -5.51 22.76 -0.91
CA ASP A 483 -6.87 22.94 -1.42
C ASP A 483 -6.90 22.76 -2.95
N GLU A 484 -5.90 23.28 -3.67
CA GLU A 484 -5.75 23.09 -5.10
C GLU A 484 -5.40 21.65 -5.46
N PHE A 485 -4.58 20.98 -4.64
CA PHE A 485 -4.30 19.55 -4.80
C PHE A 485 -5.56 18.71 -4.61
N GLU A 486 -6.41 19.00 -3.61
CA GLU A 486 -7.72 18.36 -3.46
C GLU A 486 -8.60 18.61 -4.68
N ALA A 487 -8.61 19.84 -5.20
CA ALA A 487 -9.44 20.21 -6.34
C ALA A 487 -9.05 19.44 -7.62
N VAL A 488 -7.75 19.19 -7.84
CA VAL A 488 -7.22 18.57 -9.06
C VAL A 488 -7.06 17.05 -8.96
N PHE A 489 -6.81 16.49 -7.78
CA PHE A 489 -6.57 15.05 -7.62
C PHE A 489 -7.59 14.35 -6.70
N GLY A 490 -8.54 15.10 -6.13
CA GLY A 490 -9.62 14.53 -5.32
C GLY A 490 -9.23 14.07 -3.91
N VAL A 491 -7.94 14.11 -3.55
CA VAL A 491 -7.49 13.77 -2.19
C VAL A 491 -7.87 14.86 -1.21
N VAL A 492 -8.88 14.59 -0.38
CA VAL A 492 -9.40 15.52 0.62
C VAL A 492 -8.27 16.04 1.53
N VAL A 493 -8.22 17.34 1.79
CA VAL A 493 -7.15 17.97 2.61
C VAL A 493 -6.92 17.27 3.96
N ALA A 494 -7.99 16.75 4.59
CA ALA A 494 -7.89 16.01 5.86
C ALA A 494 -7.15 14.65 5.73
N ASN A 495 -7.15 14.06 4.54
CA ASN A 495 -6.45 12.82 4.21
C ASN A 495 -5.01 13.09 3.72
N GLN A 496 -4.64 14.32 3.38
CA GLN A 496 -3.31 14.68 2.91
C GLN A 496 -2.26 14.72 4.03
N VAL A 497 -2.21 13.67 4.86
CA VAL A 497 -1.32 13.55 6.02
C VAL A 497 -0.41 12.33 5.83
N PRO A 498 0.77 12.30 6.48
CA PRO A 498 1.64 11.14 6.41
C PRO A 498 0.94 9.85 6.83
N GLY A 499 1.23 8.76 6.11
CA GLY A 499 0.66 7.43 6.32
C GLY A 499 -0.73 7.19 5.72
N ASN A 500 -1.35 8.19 5.10
CA ASN A 500 -2.59 7.96 4.35
C ASN A 500 -2.28 7.34 2.98
N GLN A 501 -2.83 6.15 2.72
CA GLN A 501 -2.53 5.38 1.51
C GLN A 501 -2.92 6.10 0.22
N GLU A 502 -4.17 6.56 0.11
CA GLU A 502 -4.70 7.27 -1.07
C GLU A 502 -3.85 8.50 -1.42
N TYR A 503 -3.44 9.27 -0.40
CA TYR A 503 -2.59 10.43 -0.61
C TYR A 503 -1.17 10.07 -1.05
N ILE A 504 -0.58 9.02 -0.47
CA ILE A 504 0.77 8.59 -0.82
C ILE A 504 0.81 8.05 -2.25
N GLU A 505 -0.17 7.22 -2.63
CA GLU A 505 -0.32 6.72 -4.00
C GLU A 505 -0.36 7.89 -4.99
N GLU A 506 -1.22 8.90 -4.75
CA GLU A 506 -1.31 10.07 -5.62
C GLU A 506 0.00 10.89 -5.70
N LEU A 507 0.73 11.02 -4.59
CA LEU A 507 2.04 11.67 -4.62
C LEU A 507 3.04 10.89 -5.48
N PHE A 508 3.08 9.57 -5.35
CA PHE A 508 3.95 8.73 -6.18
C PHE A 508 3.55 8.77 -7.66
N ASP A 509 2.26 8.74 -7.96
CA ASP A 509 1.74 8.87 -9.33
C ASP A 509 2.12 10.23 -9.95
N THR A 510 1.99 11.31 -9.17
CA THR A 510 2.37 12.67 -9.60
C THR A 510 3.86 12.76 -9.92
N VAL A 511 4.75 12.27 -9.04
CA VAL A 511 6.20 12.39 -9.24
C VAL A 511 6.79 11.32 -10.16
N GLY A 512 6.05 10.22 -10.36
CA GLY A 512 6.42 9.13 -11.27
C GLY A 512 6.31 9.50 -12.75
N TYR A 513 5.75 10.67 -13.07
CA TYR A 513 5.70 11.19 -14.44
C TYR A 513 7.10 11.53 -14.98
N ASP A 514 7.47 10.99 -16.15
CA ASP A 514 8.81 11.12 -16.78
C ASP A 514 9.32 12.57 -16.96
N GLN A 515 8.43 13.55 -16.93
CA GLN A 515 8.75 14.98 -17.06
C GLN A 515 8.38 15.79 -15.81
N TYR A 516 8.23 15.14 -14.66
CA TYR A 516 7.96 15.82 -13.40
C TYR A 516 9.07 16.83 -13.09
N ASP A 517 8.67 18.09 -12.92
CA ASP A 517 9.48 19.15 -12.33
C ASP A 517 8.64 19.80 -11.23
N GLU A 518 9.10 19.68 -9.98
CA GLU A 518 8.37 20.17 -8.81
C GLU A 518 8.04 21.67 -8.93
N THR A 519 8.96 22.47 -9.47
CA THR A 519 8.75 23.93 -9.57
C THR A 519 7.67 24.25 -10.58
N GLU A 520 7.68 23.58 -11.73
CA GLU A 520 6.63 23.70 -12.75
C GLU A 520 5.29 23.19 -12.22
N PHE A 521 5.25 22.01 -11.59
CA PHE A 521 4.04 21.44 -11.03
C PHE A 521 3.36 22.37 -10.02
N LEU A 522 4.11 22.87 -9.02
CA LEU A 522 3.57 23.78 -8.02
C LEU A 522 3.12 25.13 -8.61
N THR A 523 3.74 25.55 -9.73
CA THR A 523 3.33 26.76 -10.46
C THR A 523 2.01 26.54 -11.21
N TYR A 524 1.86 25.39 -11.85
CA TYR A 524 0.73 25.10 -12.74
C TYR A 524 -0.50 24.57 -12.01
N LEU A 525 -0.33 23.89 -10.87
CA LEU A 525 -1.44 23.34 -10.07
C LEU A 525 -2.59 24.34 -9.81
N PRO A 526 -2.35 25.55 -9.25
CA PRO A 526 -3.41 26.53 -9.05
C PRO A 526 -3.98 27.08 -10.37
N MET A 527 -3.17 27.13 -11.43
CA MET A 527 -3.61 27.60 -12.75
C MET A 527 -4.54 26.58 -13.41
N VAL A 528 -4.27 25.28 -13.27
CA VAL A 528 -5.12 24.18 -13.78
C VAL A 528 -6.47 24.16 -13.06
N ALA A 529 -6.49 24.27 -11.73
CA ALA A 529 -7.73 24.38 -10.96
C ALA A 529 -8.58 25.59 -11.42
N ASN A 530 -7.94 26.76 -11.63
CA ASN A 530 -8.60 27.95 -12.13
C ASN A 530 -9.05 27.82 -13.60
N PHE A 531 -8.32 27.07 -14.43
CA PHE A 531 -8.66 26.80 -15.81
C PHE A 531 -9.97 25.99 -15.90
N ASP A 532 -10.07 24.88 -15.16
CA ASP A 532 -11.30 24.07 -15.11
C ASP A 532 -12.50 24.90 -14.62
N ALA A 533 -12.31 25.68 -13.55
CA ALA A 533 -13.34 26.56 -13.02
C ALA A 533 -13.81 27.63 -14.04
N GLN A 534 -12.92 28.10 -14.90
CA GLN A 534 -13.27 29.03 -15.97
C GLN A 534 -14.00 28.36 -17.13
N LEU A 535 -13.61 27.15 -17.52
CA LEU A 535 -14.37 26.38 -18.52
C LEU A 535 -15.83 26.23 -18.11
N GLU A 536 -16.08 25.89 -16.84
CA GLU A 536 -17.43 25.78 -16.28
C GLU A 536 -18.13 27.14 -16.22
N SER A 537 -17.54 28.12 -15.51
CA SER A 537 -18.20 29.39 -15.22
C SER A 537 -18.47 30.26 -16.45
N GLN A 538 -17.68 30.09 -17.52
CA GLN A 538 -17.88 30.77 -18.80
C GLN A 538 -18.72 29.96 -19.79
N GLY A 539 -19.11 28.72 -19.45
CA GLY A 539 -19.91 27.85 -20.31
C GLY A 539 -19.17 27.41 -21.57
N LEU A 540 -17.87 27.10 -21.43
CA LEU A 540 -16.96 26.80 -22.55
C LEU A 540 -16.66 25.30 -22.71
N ARG A 541 -17.24 24.44 -21.86
CA ARG A 541 -17.03 22.98 -21.91
C ARG A 541 -17.38 22.35 -23.27
N ASP A 542 -18.47 22.76 -23.91
CA ASP A 542 -18.85 22.27 -25.26
C ASP A 542 -17.82 22.68 -26.34
N ALA A 543 -17.31 23.91 -26.24
CA ALA A 543 -16.30 24.42 -27.17
C ALA A 543 -14.95 23.69 -26.97
N PHE A 544 -14.63 23.38 -25.72
CA PHE A 544 -13.47 22.58 -25.35
C PHE A 544 -13.59 21.14 -25.85
N GLU A 545 -14.73 20.47 -25.67
CA GLU A 545 -15.00 19.13 -26.23
C GLU A 545 -14.79 19.11 -27.74
N THR A 546 -15.36 20.08 -28.46
CA THR A 546 -15.25 20.17 -29.92
C THR A 546 -13.80 20.25 -30.40
N LEU A 547 -12.92 20.85 -29.60
CA LEU A 547 -11.55 21.14 -30.02
C LEU A 547 -10.54 20.11 -29.53
N PHE A 548 -10.75 19.54 -28.34
CA PHE A 548 -9.81 18.65 -27.67
C PHE A 548 -10.33 17.22 -27.49
N GLY A 549 -11.55 16.92 -27.93
CA GLY A 549 -12.08 15.55 -28.00
C GLY A 549 -12.52 14.94 -26.67
N ILE A 550 -12.37 15.65 -25.54
CA ILE A 550 -12.83 15.17 -24.23
C ILE A 550 -14.29 15.58 -24.02
N ALA A 551 -15.17 14.58 -23.95
CA ALA A 551 -16.60 14.77 -23.76
C ALA A 551 -16.89 15.57 -22.48
N VAL A 552 -17.90 16.46 -22.49
CA VAL A 552 -18.22 17.30 -21.31
C VAL A 552 -18.40 16.48 -20.02
N VAL A 553 -18.95 15.27 -20.10
CA VAL A 553 -19.13 14.39 -18.94
C VAL A 553 -17.82 13.87 -18.34
N ASP A 554 -16.78 13.79 -19.18
CA ASP A 554 -15.44 13.29 -18.84
C ASP A 554 -14.45 14.46 -18.60
N GLN A 555 -14.91 15.72 -18.69
CA GLN A 555 -14.13 16.91 -18.30
C GLN A 555 -14.22 17.14 -16.79
N ASN A 556 -13.73 16.16 -16.05
CA ASN A 556 -13.59 16.21 -14.60
C ASN A 556 -12.26 15.57 -14.23
N PHE A 557 -11.77 15.86 -13.03
CA PHE A 557 -10.44 15.43 -12.61
C PHE A 557 -10.31 13.93 -12.28
N GLU A 558 -11.40 13.16 -12.22
CA GLU A 558 -11.32 11.69 -12.17
C GLU A 558 -10.81 11.12 -13.51
N ASN A 559 -10.81 11.92 -14.58
CA ASN A 559 -10.23 11.58 -15.86
C ASN A 559 -8.81 12.13 -15.98
N HIS A 560 -7.81 11.26 -15.87
CA HIS A 560 -6.40 11.64 -15.91
C HIS A 560 -6.01 12.27 -17.27
N ASP A 561 -6.59 11.81 -18.39
CA ASP A 561 -6.33 12.40 -19.72
C ASP A 561 -6.78 13.88 -19.76
N TYR A 562 -7.84 14.23 -19.01
CA TYR A 562 -8.29 15.61 -18.89
C TYR A 562 -7.34 16.46 -18.05
N ALA A 563 -6.92 15.94 -16.88
CA ALA A 563 -5.95 16.61 -16.03
C ALA A 563 -4.64 16.87 -16.79
N ASP A 564 -4.09 15.85 -17.44
CA ASP A 564 -2.86 15.93 -18.24
C ASP A 564 -2.98 16.95 -19.37
N LEU A 565 -4.11 16.95 -20.08
CA LEU A 565 -4.37 17.95 -21.13
C LEU A 565 -4.36 19.37 -20.55
N LEU A 566 -4.99 19.60 -19.38
CA LEU A 566 -5.00 20.92 -18.76
C LEU A 566 -3.61 21.36 -18.32
N PHE A 567 -2.84 20.47 -17.68
CA PHE A 567 -1.44 20.75 -17.33
C PHE A 567 -0.61 21.06 -18.59
N GLY A 568 -0.81 20.32 -19.68
CA GLY A 568 -0.14 20.56 -20.96
C GLY A 568 -0.51 21.91 -21.58
N ILE A 569 -1.78 22.32 -21.54
CA ILE A 569 -2.22 23.63 -22.05
C ILE A 569 -1.63 24.75 -21.19
N VAL A 570 -1.75 24.65 -19.87
CA VAL A 570 -1.30 25.68 -18.92
C VAL A 570 0.22 25.82 -18.90
N GLY A 571 0.95 24.70 -18.98
CA GLY A 571 2.40 24.66 -19.01
C GLY A 571 3.02 25.06 -20.35
N SER A 572 2.21 25.24 -21.40
CA SER A 572 2.70 25.69 -22.70
C SER A 572 3.24 27.11 -22.63
N VAL A 573 4.46 27.33 -23.14
CA VAL A 573 5.13 28.64 -23.15
C VAL A 573 4.37 29.75 -23.92
N ILE A 574 3.40 29.35 -24.76
CA ILE A 574 2.54 30.27 -25.51
C ILE A 574 1.16 30.47 -24.87
N TYR A 575 0.89 29.83 -23.73
CA TYR A 575 -0.38 29.98 -23.03
C TYR A 575 -0.56 31.41 -22.52
N ASP A 576 -1.62 32.05 -22.99
CA ASP A 576 -2.15 33.30 -22.48
C ASP A 576 -3.59 33.04 -22.06
N GLU A 577 -3.84 32.96 -20.76
CA GLU A 577 -5.15 32.66 -20.18
C GLU A 577 -6.26 33.54 -20.76
N THR A 578 -6.03 34.86 -20.83
CA THR A 578 -7.04 35.80 -21.33
C THR A 578 -7.28 35.61 -22.83
N GLY A 579 -6.22 35.43 -23.60
CA GLY A 579 -6.31 35.19 -25.04
C GLY A 579 -6.97 33.86 -25.38
N PHE A 580 -6.65 32.80 -24.64
CA PHE A 580 -7.16 31.46 -24.85
C PHE A 580 -8.67 31.40 -24.66
N PHE A 581 -9.18 31.80 -23.49
CA PHE A 581 -10.62 31.75 -23.21
C PHE A 581 -11.42 32.69 -24.12
N ALA A 582 -10.86 33.84 -24.50
CA ALA A 582 -11.51 34.76 -25.45
C ALA A 582 -11.60 34.18 -26.88
N ALA A 583 -10.60 33.42 -27.31
CA ALA A 583 -10.54 32.85 -28.66
C ALA A 583 -11.26 31.49 -28.77
N LEU A 584 -11.34 30.70 -27.69
CA LEU A 584 -11.86 29.33 -27.70
C LEU A 584 -13.22 29.17 -28.41
N PRO A 585 -14.25 30.01 -28.16
CA PRO A 585 -15.51 29.93 -28.91
C PRO A 585 -15.35 30.12 -30.41
N GLY A 586 -14.53 31.09 -30.81
CA GLY A 586 -14.27 31.39 -32.22
C GLY A 586 -13.46 30.29 -32.91
N VAL A 587 -12.53 29.67 -32.18
CA VAL A 587 -11.72 28.54 -32.67
C VAL A 587 -12.58 27.30 -32.87
N SER A 588 -13.44 26.96 -31.90
CA SER A 588 -14.40 25.87 -32.00
C SER A 588 -15.38 26.08 -33.18
N SER A 589 -15.90 27.31 -33.33
CA SER A 589 -16.76 27.69 -34.45
C SER A 589 -16.04 27.54 -35.80
N LEU A 590 -14.81 28.04 -35.91
CA LEU A 590 -14.01 27.92 -37.13
C LEU A 590 -13.70 26.45 -37.47
N HIS A 591 -13.30 25.63 -36.49
CA HIS A 591 -13.10 24.20 -36.69
C HIS A 591 -14.35 23.55 -37.32
N THR A 592 -15.51 23.81 -36.74
CA THR A 592 -16.80 23.28 -37.20
C THR A 592 -17.13 23.78 -38.61
N ALA A 593 -16.89 25.07 -38.87
CA ALA A 593 -17.17 25.70 -40.15
C ALA A 593 -16.28 25.19 -41.27
N LEU A 594 -14.98 24.92 -41.02
CA LEU A 594 -14.08 24.32 -41.99
C LEU A 594 -14.57 22.94 -42.44
N GLY A 595 -15.06 22.12 -41.51
CA GLY A 595 -15.66 20.83 -41.83
C GLY A 595 -17.01 20.96 -42.55
N THR A 596 -17.91 21.82 -42.06
CA THR A 596 -19.28 21.95 -42.59
C THR A 596 -19.32 22.56 -44.00
N ASN A 597 -18.36 23.42 -44.34
CA ASN A 597 -18.26 24.05 -45.66
C ASN A 597 -17.32 23.30 -46.61
N ASP A 598 -16.82 22.10 -46.25
CA ASP A 598 -15.87 21.31 -47.03
C ASP A 598 -14.60 22.11 -47.41
N LEU A 599 -14.05 22.93 -46.50
CA LEU A 599 -12.91 23.83 -46.74
C LEU A 599 -11.56 23.29 -46.23
N ARG A 600 -11.50 22.00 -45.87
CA ARG A 600 -10.34 21.34 -45.28
C ARG A 600 -9.16 21.29 -46.26
N ASP A 601 -9.43 21.02 -47.54
CA ASP A 601 -8.42 20.98 -48.60
C ASP A 601 -7.80 22.37 -48.84
N GLU A 602 -8.62 23.42 -48.90
CA GLU A 602 -8.15 24.78 -49.07
C GLU A 602 -7.38 25.29 -47.84
N PHE A 603 -7.77 24.85 -46.65
CA PHE A 603 -7.01 25.10 -45.43
C PHE A 603 -5.62 24.45 -45.50
N GLU A 604 -5.51 23.20 -45.97
CA GLU A 604 -4.23 22.52 -46.18
C GLU A 604 -3.34 23.30 -47.16
N ILE A 605 -3.88 23.74 -48.30
CA ILE A 605 -3.12 24.51 -49.30
C ILE A 605 -2.51 25.79 -48.71
N VAL A 606 -3.24 26.47 -47.84
CA VAL A 606 -2.88 27.81 -47.37
C VAL A 606 -2.08 27.79 -46.07
N PHE A 607 -2.36 26.84 -45.17
CA PHE A 607 -1.76 26.76 -43.83
C PHE A 607 -0.87 25.53 -43.63
N GLY A 608 -0.94 24.53 -44.51
CA GLY A 608 -0.03 23.38 -44.53
C GLY A 608 -0.34 22.27 -43.54
N VAL A 609 -1.50 22.33 -42.87
CA VAL A 609 -1.99 21.24 -42.01
C VAL A 609 -2.72 20.25 -42.91
N SER A 610 -2.22 19.01 -42.99
CA SER A 610 -2.82 18.00 -43.85
C SER A 610 -4.27 17.72 -43.43
N VAL A 611 -5.17 17.41 -44.36
CA VAL A 611 -6.57 17.09 -44.00
C VAL A 611 -6.66 15.96 -42.97
N ALA A 612 -5.73 15.00 -42.99
CA ALA A 612 -5.70 13.91 -42.01
C ALA A 612 -5.31 14.36 -40.60
N ASP A 613 -4.56 15.46 -40.49
CA ASP A 613 -4.10 16.04 -39.21
C ASP A 613 -5.01 17.21 -38.75
N GLN A 614 -6.08 17.51 -39.49
CA GLN A 614 -7.07 18.53 -39.11
C GLN A 614 -8.15 17.96 -38.16
N LEU A 615 -7.70 17.22 -37.15
CA LEU A 615 -8.54 16.54 -36.16
C LEU A 615 -8.60 17.34 -34.84
N ASP A 616 -9.53 16.98 -33.98
CA ASP A 616 -9.54 17.40 -32.58
C ASP A 616 -8.25 16.95 -31.85
N ALA A 617 -7.85 17.73 -30.85
CA ALA A 617 -6.64 17.56 -30.03
C ALA A 617 -5.28 17.59 -30.78
N GLU A 618 -5.26 17.69 -32.11
CA GLU A 618 -4.00 17.76 -32.86
C GLU A 618 -3.32 19.13 -32.68
N GLN A 619 -2.20 19.13 -31.94
CA GLN A 619 -1.57 20.34 -31.43
C GLN A 619 -1.32 21.40 -32.50
N VAL A 620 -0.67 21.02 -33.61
CA VAL A 620 -0.29 21.96 -34.68
C VAL A 620 -1.52 22.61 -35.33
N TYR A 621 -2.59 21.84 -35.51
CA TYR A 621 -3.82 22.31 -36.08
C TYR A 621 -4.56 23.27 -35.14
N VAL A 622 -4.69 22.88 -33.86
CA VAL A 622 -5.32 23.71 -32.82
C VAL A 622 -4.57 25.04 -32.66
N GLU A 623 -3.25 25.01 -32.55
CA GLU A 623 -2.40 26.22 -32.48
C GLU A 623 -2.58 27.12 -33.71
N THR A 624 -2.69 26.53 -34.90
CA THR A 624 -2.95 27.27 -36.15
C THR A 624 -4.29 27.99 -36.09
N LEU A 625 -5.35 27.32 -35.61
CA LEU A 625 -6.67 27.94 -35.49
C LEU A 625 -6.67 29.08 -34.45
N PHE A 626 -6.05 28.89 -33.29
CA PHE A 626 -5.89 29.95 -32.29
C PHE A 626 -5.14 31.15 -32.86
N GLY A 627 -4.09 30.92 -33.66
CA GLY A 627 -3.36 31.98 -34.35
C GLY A 627 -4.20 32.75 -35.37
N ILE A 628 -5.14 32.10 -36.04
CA ILE A 628 -6.07 32.74 -37.00
C ILE A 628 -7.11 33.58 -36.24
N VAL A 629 -7.79 32.99 -35.26
CA VAL A 629 -8.90 33.64 -34.53
C VAL A 629 -8.41 34.75 -33.61
N GLY A 630 -7.25 34.57 -32.97
CA GLY A 630 -6.59 35.59 -32.16
C GLY A 630 -5.97 36.73 -32.99
N GLY A 631 -5.93 36.60 -34.32
CA GLY A 631 -5.42 37.62 -35.23
C GLY A 631 -6.27 38.89 -35.22
N GLY A 632 -5.61 40.05 -35.13
CA GLY A 632 -6.30 41.35 -35.15
C GLY A 632 -7.11 41.55 -36.43
N GLY A 633 -8.42 41.78 -36.29
CA GLY A 633 -9.33 42.00 -37.42
C GLY A 633 -9.94 40.72 -38.02
N TYR A 634 -9.79 39.57 -37.34
CA TYR A 634 -10.46 38.33 -37.74
C TYR A 634 -11.98 38.48 -37.76
N ASN A 635 -12.60 37.98 -38.83
CA ASN A 635 -14.04 37.79 -38.98
C ASN A 635 -14.24 36.44 -39.67
N GLU A 636 -14.95 35.52 -39.01
CA GLU A 636 -15.13 34.15 -39.51
C GLU A 636 -15.78 34.12 -40.90
N SER A 637 -16.83 34.90 -41.12
CA SER A 637 -17.53 34.93 -42.42
C SER A 637 -16.63 35.43 -43.55
N ASP A 638 -15.85 36.48 -43.29
CA ASP A 638 -14.92 37.02 -44.29
C ASP A 638 -13.78 36.02 -44.56
N PHE A 639 -13.27 35.36 -43.52
CA PHE A 639 -12.23 34.33 -43.65
C PHE A 639 -12.69 33.13 -44.47
N LEU A 640 -13.86 32.57 -44.15
CA LEU A 640 -14.42 31.42 -44.86
C LEU A 640 -14.73 31.75 -46.33
N ALA A 641 -15.14 32.99 -46.63
CA ALA A 641 -15.35 33.45 -48.00
C ALA A 641 -14.04 33.63 -48.78
N ALA A 642 -12.98 34.09 -48.11
CA ALA A 642 -11.69 34.38 -48.71
C ALA A 642 -10.79 33.14 -48.86
N LEU A 643 -10.87 32.17 -47.95
CA LEU A 643 -10.02 30.97 -47.93
C LEU A 643 -9.99 30.21 -49.28
N PRO A 644 -11.14 29.83 -49.87
CA PRO A 644 -11.12 29.11 -51.15
C PRO A 644 -10.60 29.97 -52.30
N GLN A 645 -10.83 31.28 -52.26
CA GLN A 645 -10.29 32.20 -53.27
C GLN A 645 -8.78 32.35 -53.14
N ALA A 646 -8.24 32.40 -51.91
CA ALA A 646 -6.81 32.49 -51.65
C ALA A 646 -6.08 31.20 -52.08
N ALA A 647 -6.66 30.03 -51.80
CA ALA A 647 -6.14 28.74 -52.27
C ALA A 647 -6.15 28.66 -53.80
N SER A 648 -7.27 28.99 -54.44
CA SER A 648 -7.39 29.05 -55.91
C SER A 648 -6.37 30.01 -56.53
N LEU A 649 -6.24 31.21 -55.96
CA LEU A 649 -5.28 32.20 -56.45
C LEU A 649 -3.85 31.70 -56.30
N HIS A 650 -3.50 31.06 -55.17
CA HIS A 650 -2.18 30.48 -54.98
C HIS A 650 -1.86 29.44 -56.07
N ILE A 651 -2.80 28.55 -56.37
CA ILE A 651 -2.64 27.54 -57.42
C ILE A 651 -2.48 28.21 -58.80
N ASN A 652 -3.37 29.15 -59.13
CA ASN A 652 -3.41 29.79 -60.44
C ASN A 652 -2.35 30.88 -60.63
N LEU A 653 -1.56 31.20 -59.61
CA LEU A 653 -0.33 31.99 -59.75
C LEU A 653 0.83 31.17 -60.33
N ASP A 654 0.70 29.85 -60.47
CA ASP A 654 1.68 29.06 -61.19
C ASP A 654 1.77 29.51 -62.65
N GLY A 655 2.98 29.82 -63.12
CA GLY A 655 3.23 30.51 -64.38
C GLY A 655 3.18 32.05 -64.33
N HIS A 656 2.68 32.65 -63.26
CA HIS A 656 2.60 34.11 -63.05
C HIS A 656 3.52 34.62 -61.92
N ARG A 657 4.34 33.72 -61.34
CA ARG A 657 5.17 33.95 -60.15
C ARG A 657 6.13 35.13 -60.30
N ASP A 658 6.77 35.28 -61.46
CA ASP A 658 7.70 36.38 -61.74
C ASP A 658 6.98 37.75 -61.79
N ALA A 659 5.79 37.78 -62.39
CA ALA A 659 4.96 38.98 -62.43
C ALA A 659 4.49 39.35 -61.01
N PHE A 660 4.09 38.35 -60.22
CA PHE A 660 3.73 38.54 -58.82
C PHE A 660 4.90 39.09 -57.99
N GLU A 661 6.11 38.54 -58.15
CA GLU A 661 7.32 39.06 -57.51
C GLU A 661 7.56 40.52 -57.86
N ALA A 662 7.48 40.87 -59.14
CA ALA A 662 7.73 42.24 -59.59
C ALA A 662 6.70 43.24 -59.04
N VAL A 663 5.44 42.83 -58.90
CA VAL A 663 4.32 43.70 -58.49
C VAL A 663 4.17 43.82 -56.98
N PHE A 664 4.40 42.73 -56.24
CA PHE A 664 4.18 42.66 -54.79
C PHE A 664 5.48 42.60 -53.98
N GLY A 665 6.63 42.42 -54.62
CA GLY A 665 7.94 42.38 -53.96
C GLY A 665 8.22 41.09 -53.19
N ILE A 666 7.43 40.03 -53.43
CA ILE A 666 7.62 38.73 -52.79
C ILE A 666 8.32 37.81 -53.77
N THR A 667 9.59 37.52 -53.49
CA THR A 667 10.44 36.67 -54.35
C THR A 667 9.79 35.32 -54.61
N VAL A 668 9.92 34.75 -55.81
CA VAL A 668 9.31 33.44 -56.16
C VAL A 668 9.60 32.36 -55.10
N ALA A 669 10.84 32.31 -54.57
CA ALA A 669 11.23 31.35 -53.52
C ALA A 669 10.48 31.51 -52.18
N ASN A 670 9.87 32.67 -51.95
CA ASN A 670 9.11 33.00 -50.75
C ASN A 670 7.60 33.02 -51.01
N GLN A 671 7.12 32.61 -52.19
CA GLN A 671 5.69 32.54 -52.53
C GLN A 671 5.07 31.19 -52.11
N ASP A 672 5.35 30.77 -50.89
CA ASP A 672 4.78 29.60 -50.23
C ASP A 672 3.86 30.09 -49.10
N PRO A 673 2.55 29.84 -49.16
CA PRO A 673 1.60 30.37 -48.18
C PRO A 673 1.75 29.68 -46.83
N VAL A 674 2.29 28.47 -46.77
CA VAL A 674 2.54 27.73 -45.53
C VAL A 674 3.69 28.40 -44.77
N ALA A 675 4.84 28.50 -45.43
CA ALA A 675 6.08 28.99 -44.81
C ALA A 675 6.14 30.53 -44.68
N ASN A 676 5.43 31.29 -45.51
CA ASN A 676 5.53 32.74 -45.53
C ASN A 676 4.21 33.45 -45.17
N PRO A 677 4.06 33.94 -43.92
CA PRO A 677 2.86 34.65 -43.48
C PRO A 677 2.62 35.96 -44.24
N THR A 678 3.66 36.61 -44.75
CA THR A 678 3.52 37.85 -45.55
C THR A 678 2.90 37.56 -46.91
N TYR A 679 3.31 36.45 -47.55
CA TYR A 679 2.70 36.01 -48.80
C TYR A 679 1.25 35.56 -48.59
N ARG A 680 1.00 34.75 -47.55
CA ARG A 680 -0.35 34.36 -47.15
C ARG A 680 -1.25 35.58 -46.88
N GLY A 681 -0.79 36.54 -46.10
CA GLY A 681 -1.50 37.80 -45.86
C GLY A 681 -1.77 38.61 -47.14
N THR A 682 -0.84 38.59 -48.10
CA THR A 682 -1.03 39.25 -49.40
C THR A 682 -2.11 38.56 -50.24
N LEU A 683 -2.17 37.23 -50.25
CA LEU A 683 -3.23 36.48 -50.92
C LEU A 683 -4.60 36.85 -50.36
N PHE A 684 -4.76 36.79 -49.03
CA PHE A 684 -6.00 37.19 -48.36
C PHE A 684 -6.36 38.66 -48.62
N GLY A 685 -5.38 39.56 -48.66
CA GLY A 685 -5.61 40.98 -49.00
C GLY A 685 -6.09 41.20 -50.44
N ILE A 686 -5.59 40.41 -51.41
CA ILE A 686 -6.02 40.48 -52.81
C ILE A 686 -7.46 39.99 -52.93
N VAL A 687 -7.74 38.77 -52.44
CA VAL A 687 -9.06 38.15 -52.62
C VAL A 687 -10.14 38.81 -51.76
N GLY A 688 -9.76 39.39 -50.62
CA GLY A 688 -10.65 40.20 -49.79
C GLY A 688 -11.01 41.57 -50.38
N THR A 689 -10.44 41.95 -51.53
CA THR A 689 -10.78 43.21 -52.19
C THR A 689 -12.22 43.16 -52.74
N PRO A 690 -13.09 44.15 -52.45
CA PRO A 690 -14.46 44.16 -52.96
C PRO A 690 -14.51 44.08 -54.48
N GLY A 691 -15.27 43.12 -55.01
CA GLY A 691 -15.39 42.89 -56.45
C GLY A 691 -14.21 42.11 -57.07
N TYR A 692 -13.39 41.44 -56.25
CA TYR A 692 -12.33 40.56 -56.72
C TYR A 692 -12.83 39.57 -57.79
N SER A 693 -12.01 39.41 -58.83
CA SER A 693 -12.18 38.42 -59.88
C SER A 693 -10.81 37.91 -60.24
N GLU A 694 -10.55 36.64 -59.97
CA GLU A 694 -9.24 36.00 -60.19
C GLU A 694 -8.76 36.14 -61.64
N VAL A 695 -9.66 35.92 -62.61
CA VAL A 695 -9.35 36.06 -64.04
C VAL A 695 -8.91 37.49 -64.37
N ASN A 696 -9.62 38.49 -63.86
CA ASN A 696 -9.26 39.89 -64.10
C ASN A 696 -7.95 40.25 -63.40
N PHE A 697 -7.71 39.72 -62.20
CA PHE A 697 -6.48 39.94 -61.44
C PHE A 697 -5.26 39.36 -62.16
N LEU A 698 -5.29 38.08 -62.55
CA LEU A 698 -4.19 37.42 -63.24
C LEU A 698 -3.90 38.08 -64.60
N TRP A 699 -4.95 38.46 -65.33
CA TRP A 699 -4.80 39.22 -66.58
C TRP A 699 -4.15 40.59 -66.38
N ASP A 700 -4.59 41.35 -65.36
CA ASP A 700 -4.02 42.66 -65.04
C ASP A 700 -2.57 42.53 -64.57
N LEU A 701 -2.26 41.52 -63.76
CA LEU A 701 -0.93 41.22 -63.25
C LEU A 701 0.06 41.00 -64.40
N ASP A 702 -0.26 40.09 -65.31
CA ASP A 702 0.58 39.77 -66.46
C ASP A 702 0.72 40.92 -67.43
N THR A 703 -0.40 41.56 -67.79
CA THR A 703 -0.40 42.60 -68.82
C THR A 703 0.33 43.85 -68.31
N THR A 704 0.16 44.19 -67.02
CA THR A 704 0.91 45.27 -66.37
C THR A 704 2.40 44.96 -66.31
N TYR A 705 2.78 43.72 -65.96
CA TYR A 705 4.17 43.29 -65.92
C TYR A 705 4.82 43.27 -67.32
N SER A 706 4.09 42.78 -68.33
CA SER A 706 4.52 42.78 -69.72
C SER A 706 4.75 44.20 -70.23
N LEU A 707 3.78 45.12 -70.01
CA LEU A 707 3.94 46.54 -70.37
C LEU A 707 5.10 47.17 -69.62
N TYR A 708 5.24 46.91 -68.32
CA TYR A 708 6.37 47.38 -67.53
C TYR A 708 7.70 46.99 -68.17
N ASN A 709 7.87 45.74 -68.60
CA ASN A 709 9.07 45.27 -69.26
C ASN A 709 9.24 45.85 -70.66
N ALA A 710 8.17 45.99 -71.44
CA ALA A 710 8.20 46.56 -72.78
C ALA A 710 8.58 48.06 -72.79
N LEU A 711 8.33 48.76 -71.68
CA LEU A 711 8.78 50.14 -71.46
C LEU A 711 10.28 50.25 -71.11
N ASN A 712 10.99 49.14 -70.98
CA ASN A 712 12.43 49.17 -70.76
C ASN A 712 13.16 49.75 -71.98
N GLY A 713 13.89 50.85 -71.79
CA GLY A 713 14.47 51.64 -72.88
C GLY A 713 13.55 52.74 -73.45
N LEU A 714 12.27 52.80 -73.02
CA LEU A 714 11.31 53.86 -73.38
C LEU A 714 10.93 54.76 -72.17
N ARG A 715 11.69 54.66 -71.07
CA ARG A 715 11.38 55.32 -69.79
C ARG A 715 11.33 56.85 -69.89
N ASP A 716 12.26 57.44 -70.66
CA ASP A 716 12.33 58.90 -70.85
C ASP A 716 11.13 59.41 -71.67
N ASP A 717 10.72 58.67 -72.69
CA ASP A 717 9.53 58.98 -73.48
C ASP A 717 8.26 58.79 -72.65
N PHE A 718 8.21 57.76 -71.80
CA PHE A 718 7.12 57.57 -70.85
C PHE A 718 7.04 58.72 -69.83
N GLU A 719 8.18 59.19 -69.30
CA GLU A 719 8.23 60.37 -68.42
C GLU A 719 7.70 61.61 -69.15
N THR A 720 8.14 61.82 -70.39
CA THR A 720 7.67 62.93 -71.23
C THR A 720 6.15 62.90 -71.39
N MET A 721 5.58 61.73 -71.68
CA MET A 721 4.14 61.62 -71.96
C MET A 721 3.27 61.60 -70.70
N PHE A 722 3.69 60.91 -69.64
CA PHE A 722 2.84 60.64 -68.48
C PHE A 722 3.26 61.34 -67.19
N ASN A 723 4.34 62.14 -67.23
CA ASN A 723 4.83 62.93 -66.10
C ASN A 723 5.11 62.09 -64.85
N ILE A 724 5.72 60.92 -65.04
CA ILE A 724 6.27 60.11 -63.95
C ILE A 724 7.78 60.02 -64.13
N PRO A 725 8.58 60.60 -63.21
CA PRO A 725 10.04 60.55 -63.28
C PRO A 725 10.57 59.13 -63.46
N VAL A 726 11.60 58.92 -64.29
CA VAL A 726 12.20 57.58 -64.51
C VAL A 726 12.52 56.85 -63.21
N ALA A 727 13.05 57.56 -62.21
CA ALA A 727 13.37 56.97 -60.89
C ALA A 727 12.15 56.47 -60.11
N GLN A 728 10.94 56.92 -60.47
CA GLN A 728 9.67 56.52 -59.89
C GLN A 728 8.94 55.47 -60.75
N GLN A 729 9.42 55.15 -61.95
CA GLN A 729 8.86 54.13 -62.85
C GLN A 729 9.27 52.71 -62.44
N VAL A 730 8.99 52.36 -61.18
CA VAL A 730 9.20 51.04 -60.56
C VAL A 730 7.87 50.54 -60.02
N LEU A 731 7.60 49.24 -60.10
CA LEU A 731 6.30 48.66 -59.71
C LEU A 731 5.98 48.77 -58.21
N THR A 732 7.00 49.05 -57.38
CA THR A 732 6.82 49.40 -55.97
C THR A 732 6.19 50.79 -55.77
N ASN A 733 6.19 51.65 -56.79
CA ASN A 733 5.47 52.92 -56.75
C ASN A 733 4.00 52.70 -57.11
N GLY A 734 3.12 52.88 -56.11
CA GLY A 734 1.68 52.65 -56.27
C GLY A 734 1.01 53.52 -57.35
N THR A 735 1.43 54.78 -57.50
CA THR A 735 0.88 55.68 -58.54
C THR A 735 1.27 55.22 -59.93
N TYR A 736 2.52 54.82 -60.12
CA TYR A 736 3.00 54.29 -61.39
C TYR A 736 2.33 52.95 -61.74
N LYS A 737 2.20 52.05 -60.77
CA LYS A 737 1.47 50.78 -60.94
C LYS A 737 0.01 51.01 -61.34
N GLN A 738 -0.69 51.90 -60.63
CA GLN A 738 -2.08 52.25 -60.98
C GLN A 738 -2.19 52.86 -62.37
N LEU A 739 -1.23 53.71 -62.77
CA LEU A 739 -1.21 54.25 -64.12
C LEU A 739 -1.04 53.14 -65.16
N LEU A 740 -0.09 52.23 -64.99
CA LEU A 740 0.11 51.11 -65.91
C LEU A 740 -1.16 50.25 -66.02
N SER A 741 -1.75 49.87 -64.89
CA SER A 741 -3.02 49.13 -64.86
C SER A 741 -4.11 49.90 -65.61
N SER A 742 -4.24 51.22 -65.39
CA SER A 742 -5.22 52.03 -66.12
C SER A 742 -5.00 52.11 -67.64
N ILE A 743 -3.73 52.03 -68.09
CA ILE A 743 -3.38 52.01 -69.52
C ILE A 743 -3.78 50.68 -70.12
N VAL A 744 -3.46 49.55 -69.46
CA VAL A 744 -3.76 48.22 -70.00
C VAL A 744 -5.25 47.94 -70.05
N TRP A 745 -6.04 48.44 -69.08
CA TRP A 745 -7.50 48.41 -69.10
C TRP A 745 -8.13 49.40 -70.08
N GLY A 746 -7.33 50.22 -70.76
CA GLY A 746 -7.80 51.16 -71.76
C GLY A 746 -8.51 50.46 -72.93
N PRO A 747 -9.66 50.98 -73.40
CA PRO A 747 -10.39 50.37 -74.51
C PRO A 747 -9.53 50.33 -75.78
N GLY A 748 -9.32 49.14 -76.33
CA GLY A 748 -8.51 48.94 -77.54
C GLY A 748 -7.00 48.92 -77.29
N PHE A 749 -6.55 48.80 -76.04
CA PHE A 749 -5.13 48.67 -75.73
C PHE A 749 -4.48 47.49 -76.46
N ASN A 750 -3.32 47.75 -77.05
CA ASN A 750 -2.42 46.75 -77.62
C ASN A 750 -1.00 47.18 -77.28
N GLU A 751 -0.27 46.34 -76.54
CA GLU A 751 1.07 46.66 -76.04
C GLU A 751 2.04 47.04 -77.18
N SER A 752 2.04 46.29 -78.28
CA SER A 752 2.95 46.55 -79.40
C SER A 752 2.66 47.88 -80.10
N THR A 753 1.38 48.21 -80.28
CA THR A 753 0.98 49.50 -80.85
C THR A 753 1.32 50.65 -79.90
N PHE A 754 1.07 50.48 -78.60
CA PHE A 754 1.33 51.51 -77.60
C PHE A 754 2.83 51.81 -77.48
N THR A 755 3.67 50.78 -77.35
CA THR A 755 5.12 50.92 -77.23
C THR A 755 5.77 51.46 -78.49
N ALA A 756 5.21 51.19 -79.67
CA ALA A 756 5.64 51.81 -80.94
C ALA A 756 5.23 53.30 -81.02
N ALA A 757 4.01 53.64 -80.59
CA ALA A 757 3.50 55.02 -80.66
C ALA A 757 4.10 55.95 -79.59
N LEU A 758 4.53 55.41 -78.44
CA LEU A 758 5.07 56.19 -77.32
C LEU A 758 6.27 57.09 -77.70
N PRO A 759 7.36 56.59 -78.32
CA PRO A 759 8.48 57.42 -78.73
C PRO A 759 8.11 58.42 -79.83
N GLU A 760 7.19 58.05 -80.75
CA GLU A 760 6.68 58.96 -81.77
C GLU A 760 5.87 60.10 -81.14
N ALA A 761 5.09 59.83 -80.08
CA ALA A 761 4.30 60.84 -79.37
C ALA A 761 5.18 61.80 -78.61
N ALA A 762 6.21 61.28 -77.94
CA ALA A 762 7.21 62.10 -77.28
C ALA A 762 8.03 62.92 -78.29
N SER A 763 8.38 62.34 -79.45
CA SER A 763 9.05 63.06 -80.55
C SER A 763 8.19 64.20 -81.08
N LEU A 764 6.92 63.93 -81.39
CA LEU A 764 5.98 64.95 -81.86
C LEU A 764 5.80 66.08 -80.84
N HIS A 765 5.65 65.76 -79.57
CA HIS A 765 5.57 66.77 -78.50
C HIS A 765 6.79 67.70 -78.52
N ARG A 766 8.01 67.13 -78.56
CA ARG A 766 9.26 67.90 -78.66
C ARG A 766 9.36 68.69 -79.97
N ALA A 767 8.87 68.15 -81.08
CA ALA A 767 8.94 68.81 -82.39
C ALA A 767 7.93 69.97 -82.56
N LEU A 768 6.94 70.08 -81.66
CA LEU A 768 5.99 71.18 -81.61
C LEU A 768 6.59 72.50 -81.08
N THR A 769 7.87 72.53 -80.67
CA THR A 769 8.51 73.77 -80.22
C THR A 769 8.35 74.90 -81.25
N GLY A 770 7.74 76.01 -80.80
CA GLY A 770 7.43 77.17 -81.63
C GLY A 770 6.20 77.01 -82.53
N ARG A 771 5.40 75.95 -82.35
CA ARG A 771 4.16 75.63 -83.10
C ARG A 771 2.96 75.35 -82.19
N GLU A 772 3.10 75.60 -80.88
CA GLU A 772 2.10 75.28 -79.86
C GLU A 772 0.78 76.02 -80.12
N GLN A 773 0.84 77.32 -80.41
CA GLN A 773 -0.34 78.12 -80.73
C GLN A 773 -1.10 77.59 -81.96
N ALA A 774 -0.37 77.14 -82.99
CA ALA A 774 -1.00 76.59 -84.19
C ALA A 774 -1.67 75.23 -83.92
N PHE A 775 -1.11 74.43 -83.03
CA PHE A 775 -1.75 73.20 -82.55
C PHE A 775 -3.03 73.52 -81.78
N GLU A 776 -2.99 74.49 -80.87
CA GLU A 776 -4.15 74.95 -80.10
C GLU A 776 -5.26 75.46 -81.02
N ASP A 777 -4.94 76.34 -81.97
CA ASP A 777 -5.89 76.91 -82.92
C ASP A 777 -6.57 75.83 -83.77
N ARG A 778 -5.84 74.74 -84.10
CA ARG A 778 -6.34 73.64 -84.93
C ARG A 778 -7.22 72.66 -84.18
N TYR A 779 -6.86 72.30 -82.95
CA TYR A 779 -7.52 71.24 -82.19
C TYR A 779 -8.34 71.73 -81.01
N GLY A 780 -8.28 73.02 -80.67
CA GLY A 780 -8.95 73.60 -79.50
C GLY A 780 -8.42 73.07 -78.17
N ILE A 781 -7.19 72.55 -78.15
CA ILE A 781 -6.56 71.95 -76.97
C ILE A 781 -5.23 72.67 -76.75
N THR A 782 -5.07 73.32 -75.60
CA THR A 782 -3.83 74.00 -75.21
C THR A 782 -2.70 72.98 -74.97
N PRO A 783 -1.60 72.99 -75.76
CA PRO A 783 -0.45 72.13 -75.54
C PRO A 783 0.29 72.48 -74.24
N ASP A 784 0.93 71.49 -73.63
CA ASP A 784 1.94 71.74 -72.60
C ASP A 784 3.24 72.31 -73.20
N PRO A 785 4.09 72.98 -72.38
CA PRO A 785 5.43 73.39 -72.80
C PRO A 785 6.25 72.22 -73.35
N THR A 786 6.90 72.42 -74.50
CA THR A 786 7.61 71.35 -75.25
C THR A 786 8.97 70.96 -74.68
N ASP A 787 9.43 71.66 -73.63
CA ASP A 787 10.66 71.43 -72.89
C ASP A 787 10.46 70.66 -71.57
N GLY A 788 9.24 70.17 -71.31
CA GLY A 788 8.89 69.43 -70.09
C GLY A 788 7.90 68.28 -70.35
N PRO A 789 7.50 67.58 -69.28
CA PRO A 789 6.52 66.50 -69.39
C PRO A 789 5.09 67.02 -69.57
N ILE A 790 4.25 66.21 -70.19
CA ILE A 790 2.85 66.51 -70.49
C ILE A 790 1.99 66.34 -69.24
N THR A 791 1.27 67.39 -68.86
CA THR A 791 0.33 67.41 -67.73
C THR A 791 -1.14 67.42 -68.19
N ASN A 792 -1.41 67.94 -69.39
CA ASN A 792 -2.73 68.01 -70.00
C ASN A 792 -3.11 66.68 -70.63
N VAL A 793 -4.05 65.98 -69.99
CA VAL A 793 -4.54 64.66 -70.46
C VAL A 793 -5.18 64.74 -71.84
N ALA A 794 -5.97 65.78 -72.14
CA ALA A 794 -6.63 65.92 -73.44
C ALA A 794 -5.61 66.12 -74.56
N TYR A 795 -4.53 66.86 -74.28
CA TYR A 795 -3.43 67.04 -75.20
C TYR A 795 -2.66 65.73 -75.44
N ARG A 796 -2.32 64.99 -74.38
CA ARG A 796 -1.70 63.66 -74.50
C ARG A 796 -2.53 62.72 -75.36
N THR A 797 -3.82 62.58 -75.06
CA THR A 797 -4.73 61.71 -75.83
C THR A 797 -4.71 62.11 -77.29
N LYS A 798 -4.73 63.43 -77.58
CA LYS A 798 -4.71 63.90 -78.96
C LYS A 798 -3.43 63.58 -79.71
N LEU A 799 -2.27 63.61 -79.04
CA LEU A 799 -1.00 63.21 -79.66
C LEU A 799 -1.02 61.73 -80.05
N PHE A 800 -1.48 60.85 -79.16
CA PHE A 800 -1.64 59.43 -79.47
C PHE A 800 -2.67 59.18 -80.57
N ASP A 801 -3.81 59.91 -80.59
CA ASP A 801 -4.81 59.81 -81.66
C ASP A 801 -4.23 60.18 -83.04
N LEU A 802 -3.35 61.21 -83.08
CA LEU A 802 -2.72 61.66 -84.33
C LEU A 802 -1.75 60.62 -84.86
N ILE A 803 -1.00 59.97 -83.98
CA ILE A 803 -0.01 58.94 -84.33
C ILE A 803 -0.68 57.61 -84.68
N GLY A 804 -1.81 57.31 -84.04
CA GLY A 804 -2.63 56.14 -84.35
C GLY A 804 -3.27 56.20 -85.75
N ASP A 805 -3.22 57.34 -86.44
CA ASP A 805 -3.64 57.44 -87.84
C ASP A 805 -2.61 56.72 -88.75
N PRO A 806 -3.01 55.70 -89.53
CA PRO A 806 -2.09 54.95 -90.40
C PRO A 806 -1.45 55.80 -91.51
N PHE A 807 -1.93 57.03 -91.74
CA PHE A 807 -1.35 57.99 -92.67
C PHE A 807 -0.49 59.06 -91.98
N TYR A 808 -0.25 58.93 -90.68
CA TYR A 808 0.56 59.87 -89.94
C TYR A 808 2.00 59.93 -90.47
N ASN A 809 2.49 61.15 -90.66
CA ASN A 809 3.87 61.45 -90.97
C ASN A 809 4.25 62.73 -90.24
N GLU A 810 5.17 62.64 -89.28
CA GLU A 810 5.54 63.76 -88.40
C GLU A 810 5.93 65.01 -89.21
N ALA A 811 6.77 64.86 -90.23
CA ALA A 811 7.21 65.98 -91.06
C ALA A 811 6.07 66.65 -91.83
N ALA A 812 5.14 65.87 -92.40
CA ALA A 812 3.97 66.38 -93.10
C ALA A 812 2.99 67.07 -92.14
N PHE A 813 2.79 66.50 -90.95
CA PHE A 813 1.96 67.08 -89.91
C PHE A 813 2.51 68.43 -89.44
N LEU A 814 3.79 68.50 -89.08
CA LEU A 814 4.45 69.73 -88.63
C LEU A 814 4.47 70.81 -89.73
N ALA A 815 4.63 70.41 -91.00
CA ALA A 815 4.50 71.33 -92.14
C ALA A 815 3.08 71.88 -92.28
N GLY A 816 2.07 71.06 -92.00
CA GLY A 816 0.65 71.44 -92.00
C GLY A 816 0.20 72.31 -90.82
N LEU A 817 1.03 72.45 -89.78
CA LEU A 817 0.85 73.41 -88.68
C LEU A 817 1.50 74.77 -88.96
N TRP A 818 2.38 74.85 -89.96
CA TRP A 818 2.94 76.12 -90.39
C TRP A 818 1.93 76.85 -91.27
N PRO A 819 1.72 78.15 -91.08
CA PRO A 819 1.03 78.90 -92.12
C PRO A 819 1.93 78.98 -93.35
N VAL A 820 1.43 78.66 -94.54
CA VAL A 820 2.21 78.81 -95.78
C VAL A 820 2.50 80.30 -95.98
N ARG A 821 3.75 80.71 -95.77
CA ARG A 821 4.18 82.10 -95.96
C ARG A 821 4.82 82.29 -97.33
N GLU A 822 4.21 83.13 -98.14
CA GLU A 822 4.74 83.60 -99.42
C GLU A 822 5.46 84.93 -99.14
N TYR A 823 6.70 85.07 -99.61
CA TYR A 823 7.54 86.25 -99.40
C TYR A 823 7.72 87.01 -100.71
N ASP A 824 7.79 88.34 -100.64
CA ASP A 824 8.34 89.09 -101.76
C ASP A 824 9.85 88.82 -101.87
N GLY A 825 10.46 89.10 -103.03
CA GLY A 825 11.89 88.91 -103.26
C GLY A 825 12.82 89.81 -102.40
N GLN A 826 12.32 90.39 -101.30
CA GLN A 826 13.05 91.14 -100.29
C GLN A 826 12.81 90.62 -98.87
N ASP A 827 12.41 89.35 -98.71
CA ASP A 827 12.14 88.66 -97.43
C ASP A 827 10.99 89.27 -96.60
N ARG A 828 10.04 90.00 -97.23
CA ARG A 828 8.81 90.43 -96.55
C ARG A 828 7.69 89.43 -96.79
N VAL A 829 7.05 88.96 -95.71
CA VAL A 829 5.88 88.06 -95.80
C VAL A 829 4.72 88.82 -96.46
N ILE A 830 4.31 88.41 -97.66
CA ILE A 830 3.19 89.00 -98.42
C ILE A 830 1.90 88.21 -98.32
N LYS A 831 1.99 86.93 -97.95
CA LYS A 831 0.83 86.03 -97.78
C LYS A 831 1.13 85.02 -96.69
N THR A 832 0.17 84.75 -95.83
CA THR A 832 0.27 83.80 -94.71
C THR A 832 -1.01 82.97 -94.70
N THR A 833 -0.95 81.72 -95.14
CA THR A 833 -2.11 80.82 -95.18
C THR A 833 -2.14 79.90 -93.97
N TYR A 834 -3.02 80.16 -93.01
CA TYR A 834 -3.36 79.30 -91.88
C TYR A 834 -4.38 78.24 -92.30
N VAL A 835 -4.30 77.06 -91.70
CA VAL A 835 -5.35 76.03 -91.81
C VAL A 835 -5.83 75.72 -90.40
N THR A 836 -7.08 76.08 -90.09
CA THR A 836 -7.68 75.95 -88.76
C THR A 836 -8.99 75.15 -88.88
N GLY A 837 -8.99 73.88 -88.50
CA GLY A 837 -10.15 72.99 -88.69
C GLY A 837 -10.51 72.80 -90.18
N ASP A 838 -11.78 72.97 -90.54
CA ASP A 838 -12.28 72.97 -91.93
C ASP A 838 -12.01 74.28 -92.69
N PHE A 839 -11.29 75.22 -92.09
CA PHE A 839 -11.04 76.54 -92.64
C PHE A 839 -9.61 76.71 -93.15
N VAL A 840 -9.45 77.33 -94.33
CA VAL A 840 -8.15 77.83 -94.79
C VAL A 840 -8.18 79.35 -94.77
N ILE A 841 -7.48 79.98 -93.84
CA ILE A 841 -7.42 81.44 -93.72
C ILE A 841 -6.14 81.94 -94.37
N THR A 842 -6.20 82.73 -95.44
CA THR A 842 -5.05 83.35 -96.06
C THR A 842 -5.01 84.86 -95.79
N GLU A 843 -4.04 85.28 -95.00
CA GLU A 843 -3.76 86.69 -94.75
C GLU A 843 -2.75 87.25 -95.75
N TYR A 844 -3.11 88.29 -96.48
CA TYR A 844 -2.19 89.02 -97.34
C TYR A 844 -1.73 90.29 -96.64
N ASN A 845 -0.42 90.47 -96.50
CA ASN A 845 0.19 91.68 -95.98
C ASN A 845 0.62 92.56 -97.14
N ASP A 846 -0.20 93.58 -97.42
CA ASP A 846 0.05 94.58 -98.45
C ASP A 846 0.42 95.92 -97.81
N VAL A 847 1.02 96.84 -98.57
CA VAL A 847 1.57 98.12 -98.06
C VAL A 847 0.52 99.02 -97.37
N ASP A 848 -0.76 98.74 -97.59
CA ASP A 848 -1.93 99.49 -97.10
C ASP A 848 -2.72 98.79 -95.98
N GLY A 849 -2.26 97.65 -95.47
CA GLY A 849 -2.86 96.90 -94.34
C GLY A 849 -3.20 95.43 -94.64
N THR A 850 -3.43 94.64 -93.58
CA THR A 850 -3.66 93.19 -93.66
C THR A 850 -5.07 92.84 -94.20
N LYS A 851 -5.16 91.98 -95.22
CA LYS A 851 -6.42 91.43 -95.76
C LYS A 851 -6.52 89.94 -95.41
N GLN A 852 -7.67 89.43 -94.98
CA GLN A 852 -7.87 88.00 -94.71
C GLN A 852 -8.85 87.39 -95.74
N GLU A 853 -8.50 86.26 -96.33
CA GLU A 853 -9.40 85.34 -97.05
C GLU A 853 -9.68 84.14 -96.14
N VAL A 854 -10.93 83.71 -95.99
CA VAL A 854 -11.32 82.52 -95.23
C VAL A 854 -12.00 81.54 -96.18
N TYR A 855 -11.45 80.35 -96.36
CA TYR A 855 -12.07 79.25 -97.11
C TYR A 855 -12.91 78.40 -96.18
N PHE A 856 -14.19 78.17 -96.52
CA PHE A 856 -15.05 77.23 -95.81
C PHE A 856 -16.06 76.61 -96.77
N GLY A 857 -16.30 75.29 -96.67
CA GLY A 857 -17.37 74.62 -97.40
C GLY A 857 -17.31 74.74 -98.93
N GLY A 858 -16.11 74.85 -99.51
CA GLY A 858 -15.92 74.94 -100.97
C GLY A 858 -15.81 76.36 -101.53
N ALA A 859 -15.88 77.43 -100.72
CA ALA A 859 -15.82 78.82 -101.19
C ALA A 859 -14.92 79.72 -100.32
N TRP A 860 -14.27 80.71 -100.94
CA TRP A 860 -13.46 81.73 -100.26
C TRP A 860 -14.30 82.98 -99.95
N VAL A 861 -14.22 83.48 -98.71
CA VAL A 861 -14.90 84.68 -98.23
C VAL A 861 -13.86 85.71 -97.77
N TRP A 862 -13.97 86.95 -98.23
CA TRP A 862 -13.06 88.03 -97.85
C TRP A 862 -13.53 88.75 -96.58
N GLN A 863 -12.64 88.89 -95.60
CA GLN A 863 -12.88 89.71 -94.42
C GLN A 863 -11.79 90.79 -94.31
N LYS A 864 -12.23 92.05 -94.35
CA LYS A 864 -11.35 93.22 -94.22
C LYS A 864 -11.44 93.75 -92.79
N THR A 865 -10.38 93.60 -92.01
CA THR A 865 -10.25 94.25 -90.70
C THR A 865 -9.71 95.66 -90.90
N VAL A 866 -10.46 96.68 -90.47
CA VAL A 866 -9.99 98.07 -90.43
C VAL A 866 -9.53 98.33 -89.00
N LYS A 867 -8.25 98.72 -88.85
CA LYS A 867 -7.45 98.95 -87.63
C LYS A 867 -8.16 99.01 -86.28
#